data_AF-A0A9D5K589-F1
#
_entry.id   AF-A0A9D5K589-F1
#
_cell.length_a   1.000
_cell.length_b   1.000
_cell.length_c   1.000
_cell.angle_alpha   90.00
_cell.angle_beta   90.00
_cell.angle_gamma   90.00
#
_symmetry.space_group_name_H-M   'P 1'
#
loop_
_entity.id
_entity.type
_entity.pdbx_description
1 polymer ?
#
loop_
_entity_poly.entity_id
_entity_poly.type
_entity_poly.pdbx_seq_one_letter_code
_entity_poly.pdbx_strand_id
1 'polypeptide(L)'
;MAYRDIRIMPIGNSITGSFDDMTSYRYHVWQDLMAAGYEGDVDFVGILCGVDDANSVGDCGNPAYDSTVWDWNHEGWHDHRTYHLAYVDAPRAVYFNIPDIVMLMQGTNDIWEGLTADSTKNNLEITLDVFRDSNPRVVILLSKLIPMTAKPSSDSAVREFNAMIDQLAAEQDRPESRILVVDHYTDYDTNWLRSDEIHPTSEGEIHIAERFSGVLLPFLESVDSTAARLTVPSDGAMYSLGSTVDIEVHAWSTFAVNEVEIQVDGDSIGLAAAQSDTTFAFSWTPPANGVYELRAIMRDDLGQADTTETVALATVSSSVPDTLSIADIQGSAHTSPYEGELVYTDGIVTVFTADSSHFWIQGKQGSGRPARSEGIRVSTSPFAGTLPAVGDSINIIALVQEDGYESHLTVTQLCFVQSIGIHSGGHALPQALPTPSMPHTAEAMASLPDLYEKREGMRQAFFPATVVAPTNPNGSFAIIIDGNGVSGGYSSTSVTIVEPDASDSVDYQPECIVVDDWTLSSRPEVRSGDTVTDLVGVIDYANGVYRVLPQESSFAYASAGDVPVGPVSERHGILGSLSMATLDLETAFDTLDDPKDDCVMSPADYATFLAKVRTAVIEELNEPLLLCVQGIENTQVLADIANQVNSARGTGYAALSYESSDPRGLECGFLYDSSLVTLMNSKLLDGPAVDSAFGSASDKPGSEPLAGRFKYQGQPFLVVSVEFVDESTDGPLMGAQWPFPRPSEKLRAKQAHVVRDFLDDMFAGTPERFVVVAGQFHDYHFGESGEESDHPVAIIEGDAGAGEVVMENMSKHLRASSRFTGMSHGRAGMTSHILLSPSAHYRAVGTDALHFNSQFEESLASDSTTAVRSSSHDAVEVRF
;
A
#
# COMPACT_ATOMS: atom_id res chain seq x y z
N MET A 1 5.09 -6.40 -9.67
CA MET A 1 3.86 -7.19 -9.89
C MET A 1 4.08 -8.53 -9.23
N ALA A 2 3.40 -8.81 -8.13
CA ALA A 2 3.42 -10.13 -7.52
C ALA A 2 2.74 -11.12 -8.49
N TYR A 3 3.31 -12.31 -8.65
CA TYR A 3 2.67 -13.37 -9.42
C TYR A 3 1.35 -13.71 -8.71
N ARG A 4 0.26 -13.81 -9.48
CA ARG A 4 -1.03 -14.28 -8.96
C ARG A 4 -0.99 -15.81 -8.93
N ASP A 5 -1.41 -16.40 -7.81
CA ASP A 5 -1.50 -17.85 -7.62
C ASP A 5 -2.35 -18.54 -8.69
N ILE A 6 -1.95 -19.75 -9.09
CA ILE A 6 -2.69 -20.58 -10.05
C ILE A 6 -3.94 -21.13 -9.37
N ARG A 7 -5.12 -20.71 -9.82
CA ARG A 7 -6.40 -21.10 -9.20
C ARG A 7 -6.94 -22.39 -9.78
N ILE A 8 -7.03 -23.43 -8.96
CA ILE A 8 -7.47 -24.77 -9.34
C ILE A 8 -8.84 -25.04 -8.70
N MET A 9 -9.86 -25.38 -9.49
CA MET A 9 -11.21 -25.65 -9.00
C MET A 9 -11.55 -27.14 -9.07
N PRO A 10 -11.55 -27.87 -7.95
CA PRO A 10 -12.16 -29.20 -7.87
C PRO A 10 -13.69 -29.08 -7.90
N ILE A 11 -14.33 -29.51 -8.98
CA ILE A 11 -15.79 -29.41 -9.16
C ILE A 11 -16.41 -30.76 -9.51
N GLY A 12 -17.53 -31.08 -8.88
CA GLY A 12 -18.17 -32.38 -9.06
C GLY A 12 -19.36 -32.64 -8.15
N ASN A 13 -19.61 -33.91 -7.85
CA ASN A 13 -20.68 -34.33 -6.96
C ASN A 13 -20.15 -34.76 -5.57
N SER A 14 -20.86 -35.67 -4.89
CA SER A 14 -20.46 -36.29 -3.62
C SER A 14 -19.11 -37.01 -3.66
N ILE A 15 -18.61 -37.41 -4.84
CA ILE A 15 -17.25 -37.97 -4.96
C ILE A 15 -16.19 -36.87 -4.76
N THR A 16 -16.49 -35.63 -5.17
CA THR A 16 -15.64 -34.44 -4.94
C THR A 16 -15.84 -33.86 -3.54
N GLY A 17 -17.10 -33.79 -3.07
CA GLY A 17 -17.45 -33.34 -1.73
C GLY A 17 -16.96 -34.28 -0.62
N SER A 18 -16.93 -35.59 -0.88
CA SER A 18 -16.56 -36.64 0.07
C SER A 18 -17.42 -36.66 1.35
N PHE A 19 -17.06 -37.50 2.31
CA PHE A 19 -17.80 -37.73 3.56
C PHE A 19 -16.93 -37.42 4.80
N ASP A 20 -17.57 -37.19 5.95
CA ASP A 20 -16.93 -36.75 7.19
C ASP A 20 -15.90 -37.76 7.73
N ASP A 21 -16.04 -39.02 7.36
CA ASP A 21 -15.14 -40.11 7.70
C ASP A 21 -13.97 -40.29 6.72
N MET A 22 -13.81 -39.38 5.76
CA MET A 22 -12.85 -39.44 4.66
C MET A 22 -12.03 -38.15 4.54
N THR A 23 -10.86 -38.23 3.92
CA THR A 23 -9.98 -37.06 3.68
C THR A 23 -10.25 -36.37 2.35
N SER A 24 -11.03 -36.97 1.45
CA SER A 24 -11.18 -36.58 0.03
C SER A 24 -9.92 -36.87 -0.80
N TYR A 25 -10.13 -37.17 -2.09
CA TYR A 25 -9.01 -37.24 -3.04
C TYR A 25 -8.27 -35.90 -3.16
N ARG A 26 -8.96 -34.78 -2.89
CA ARG A 26 -8.41 -33.43 -2.98
C ARG A 26 -7.23 -33.22 -2.04
N TYR A 27 -7.32 -33.78 -0.82
CA TYR A 27 -6.22 -33.77 0.14
C TYR A 27 -4.96 -34.40 -0.45
N HIS A 28 -5.10 -35.56 -1.11
CA HIS A 28 -3.96 -36.25 -1.70
C HIS A 28 -3.37 -35.49 -2.91
N VAL A 29 -4.21 -34.88 -3.75
CA VAL A 29 -3.73 -34.01 -4.85
C VAL A 29 -2.97 -32.79 -4.30
N TRP A 30 -3.47 -32.18 -3.22
CA TRP A 30 -2.76 -31.08 -2.56
C TRP A 30 -1.40 -31.51 -2.04
N GLN A 31 -1.31 -32.66 -1.36
CA GLN A 31 -0.02 -33.18 -0.88
C GLN A 31 0.96 -33.45 -2.01
N ASP A 32 0.49 -33.93 -3.17
CA ASP A 32 1.33 -34.12 -4.35
C ASP A 32 1.84 -32.79 -4.93
N LEU A 33 1.01 -31.73 -4.93
CA LEU A 33 1.40 -30.37 -5.34
C LEU A 33 2.48 -29.79 -4.42
N MET A 34 2.29 -29.90 -3.10
CA MET A 34 3.28 -29.46 -2.12
C MET A 34 4.59 -30.25 -2.24
N ALA A 35 4.51 -31.57 -2.43
CA ALA A 35 5.69 -32.41 -2.64
C ALA A 35 6.44 -32.07 -3.95
N ALA A 36 5.74 -31.50 -4.93
CA ALA A 36 6.30 -31.02 -6.19
C ALA A 36 6.85 -29.58 -6.12
N GLY A 37 6.67 -28.88 -4.99
CA GLY A 37 7.26 -27.56 -4.75
C GLY A 37 6.36 -26.36 -5.05
N TYR A 38 5.07 -26.56 -5.32
CA TYR A 38 4.10 -25.48 -5.60
C TYR A 38 3.55 -24.82 -4.30
N GLU A 39 4.34 -24.80 -3.23
CA GLU A 39 3.92 -24.19 -1.96
C GLU A 39 3.88 -22.66 -2.11
N GLY A 40 2.68 -22.09 -2.04
CA GLY A 40 2.47 -20.65 -2.26
C GLY A 40 2.27 -20.24 -3.73
N ASP A 41 2.20 -21.20 -4.66
CA ASP A 41 2.01 -20.93 -6.10
C ASP A 41 0.62 -21.38 -6.62
N VAL A 42 -0.14 -22.15 -5.83
CA VAL A 42 -1.43 -22.72 -6.20
C VAL A 42 -2.47 -22.50 -5.11
N ASP A 43 -3.71 -22.25 -5.53
CA ASP A 43 -4.89 -21.99 -4.68
C ASP A 43 -6.03 -22.91 -5.11
N PHE A 44 -6.58 -23.74 -4.21
CA PHE A 44 -7.82 -24.43 -4.51
C PHE A 44 -8.97 -23.44 -4.33
N VAL A 45 -9.83 -23.34 -5.34
CA VAL A 45 -10.95 -22.38 -5.32
C VAL A 45 -12.30 -23.05 -5.43
N GLY A 46 -13.28 -22.45 -4.78
CA GLY A 46 -14.67 -22.92 -4.75
C GLY A 46 -15.40 -22.22 -3.61
N ILE A 47 -16.74 -22.22 -3.66
CA ILE A 47 -17.54 -21.62 -2.58
C ILE A 47 -17.83 -22.59 -1.43
N LEU A 48 -17.45 -23.86 -1.59
CA LEU A 48 -17.50 -24.89 -0.56
C LEU A 48 -16.10 -25.19 -0.04
N CYS A 49 -16.04 -25.73 1.17
CA CYS A 49 -14.80 -26.11 1.86
C CYS A 49 -15.06 -27.34 2.75
N GLY A 50 -14.03 -28.15 3.00
CA GLY A 50 -14.11 -29.31 3.90
C GLY A 50 -14.69 -30.58 3.24
N VAL A 51 -15.35 -31.44 4.03
CA VAL A 51 -16.00 -32.70 3.61
C VAL A 51 -17.34 -32.86 4.34
N ASP A 52 -18.34 -33.52 3.71
CA ASP A 52 -19.74 -33.73 4.15
C ASP A 52 -20.55 -32.51 4.63
N ASP A 53 -21.84 -32.49 4.28
CA ASP A 53 -22.90 -31.53 4.66
C ASP A 53 -22.51 -30.05 4.90
N ALA A 54 -21.47 -29.54 4.22
CA ALA A 54 -21.18 -28.11 4.04
C ALA A 54 -22.22 -27.44 3.12
N ASN A 55 -23.51 -27.76 3.31
CA ASN A 55 -24.65 -27.21 2.58
C ASN A 55 -24.92 -25.72 2.93
N SER A 56 -24.00 -25.07 3.62
CA SER A 56 -23.99 -23.64 3.90
C SER A 56 -22.68 -23.05 3.38
N VAL A 57 -22.78 -22.04 2.51
CA VAL A 57 -21.64 -21.20 2.12
C VAL A 57 -20.99 -20.67 3.40
N GLY A 58 -19.70 -20.99 3.62
CA GLY A 58 -18.93 -20.53 4.79
C GLY A 58 -18.98 -21.43 6.04
N ASP A 59 -19.63 -22.59 6.01
CA ASP A 59 -19.54 -23.60 7.09
C ASP A 59 -18.63 -24.75 6.65
N CYS A 60 -17.32 -24.53 6.79
CA CYS A 60 -16.34 -25.58 6.53
C CYS A 60 -16.47 -26.61 7.66
N GLY A 61 -17.06 -27.77 7.36
CA GLY A 61 -17.16 -28.89 8.30
C GLY A 61 -15.81 -29.27 8.91
N ASN A 62 -15.80 -30.18 9.89
CA ASN A 62 -14.56 -30.58 10.59
C ASN A 62 -13.85 -31.74 9.84
N PRO A 63 -12.90 -31.49 8.92
CA PRO A 63 -12.09 -32.53 8.30
C PRO A 63 -11.19 -33.22 9.33
N ALA A 64 -10.63 -34.36 8.96
CA ALA A 64 -9.63 -35.06 9.77
C ALA A 64 -8.34 -34.25 10.06
N TYR A 65 -8.09 -33.16 9.30
CA TYR A 65 -6.92 -32.27 9.40
C TYR A 65 -7.34 -30.81 9.12
N ASP A 66 -6.92 -29.84 9.94
CA ASP A 66 -7.31 -28.44 9.78
C ASP A 66 -6.70 -27.76 8.53
N SER A 67 -7.22 -26.58 8.19
CA SER A 67 -6.82 -25.80 7.01
C SER A 67 -5.39 -25.24 7.06
N THR A 68 -4.65 -25.43 8.16
CA THR A 68 -3.23 -25.05 8.23
C THR A 68 -2.31 -26.07 7.54
N VAL A 69 -2.86 -27.22 7.13
CA VAL A 69 -2.10 -28.34 6.56
C VAL A 69 -2.40 -28.56 5.07
N TRP A 70 -3.55 -28.06 4.57
CA TRP A 70 -3.91 -28.11 3.15
C TRP A 70 -5.10 -27.20 2.82
N ASP A 71 -5.21 -26.80 1.55
CA ASP A 71 -6.37 -26.07 1.05
C ASP A 71 -7.54 -27.01 0.71
N TRP A 72 -8.63 -26.83 1.44
CA TRP A 72 -9.83 -27.65 1.39
C TRP A 72 -10.96 -27.09 0.52
N ASN A 73 -10.76 -26.00 -0.21
CA ASN A 73 -11.79 -25.39 -1.05
C ASN A 73 -12.19 -26.29 -2.23
N HIS A 74 -13.46 -26.25 -2.64
CA HIS A 74 -14.01 -27.01 -3.75
C HIS A 74 -15.41 -26.55 -4.18
N GLU A 75 -15.95 -27.19 -5.21
CA GLU A 75 -17.29 -27.01 -5.74
C GLU A 75 -17.98 -28.38 -5.92
N GLY A 76 -17.94 -29.20 -4.86
CA GLY A 76 -18.43 -30.58 -4.85
C GLY A 76 -19.84 -30.68 -4.25
N TRP A 77 -20.85 -30.85 -5.08
CA TRP A 77 -22.26 -30.80 -4.65
C TRP A 77 -22.92 -32.19 -4.60
N HIS A 78 -23.29 -32.63 -3.40
CA HIS A 78 -23.93 -33.93 -3.21
C HIS A 78 -25.25 -34.02 -4.00
N ASP A 79 -25.58 -35.20 -4.53
CA ASP A 79 -26.76 -35.46 -5.36
C ASP A 79 -26.89 -34.66 -6.67
N HIS A 80 -25.96 -33.74 -6.97
CA HIS A 80 -26.02 -32.93 -8.17
C HIS A 80 -25.65 -33.73 -9.42
N ARG A 81 -26.34 -33.41 -10.52
CA ARG A 81 -26.17 -34.02 -11.85
C ARG A 81 -25.49 -33.02 -12.78
N THR A 82 -25.08 -33.46 -13.96
CA THR A 82 -24.55 -32.54 -14.99
C THR A 82 -25.48 -31.37 -15.32
N TYR A 83 -26.80 -31.54 -15.17
CA TYR A 83 -27.76 -30.44 -15.31
C TYR A 83 -27.52 -29.32 -14.27
N HIS A 84 -27.37 -29.66 -12.98
CA HIS A 84 -27.12 -28.64 -11.96
C HIS A 84 -25.74 -28.00 -12.20
N LEU A 85 -24.76 -28.80 -12.59
CA LEU A 85 -23.43 -28.31 -12.96
C LEU A 85 -23.49 -27.25 -14.07
N ALA A 86 -24.25 -27.50 -15.14
CA ALA A 86 -24.35 -26.60 -16.29
C ALA A 86 -25.11 -25.30 -16.01
N TYR A 87 -26.16 -25.36 -15.19
CA TYR A 87 -27.10 -24.23 -15.03
C TYR A 87 -27.06 -23.57 -13.66
N VAL A 88 -26.33 -24.13 -12.70
CA VAL A 88 -26.27 -23.64 -11.32
C VAL A 88 -24.84 -23.62 -10.81
N ASP A 89 -24.17 -24.77 -10.73
CA ASP A 89 -22.92 -24.90 -9.98
C ASP A 89 -21.78 -24.17 -10.68
N ALA A 90 -21.52 -24.44 -11.97
CA ALA A 90 -20.44 -23.74 -12.70
C ALA A 90 -20.71 -22.24 -12.88
N PRO A 91 -21.91 -21.77 -13.29
CA PRO A 91 -22.19 -20.33 -13.38
C PRO A 91 -22.03 -19.58 -12.06
N ARG A 92 -22.40 -20.23 -10.93
CA ARG A 92 -22.21 -19.65 -9.60
C ARG A 92 -20.74 -19.68 -9.19
N ALA A 93 -20.03 -20.77 -9.43
CA ALA A 93 -18.63 -20.90 -9.08
C ALA A 93 -17.78 -19.81 -9.77
N VAL A 94 -17.95 -19.60 -11.08
CA VAL A 94 -17.18 -18.59 -11.83
C VAL A 94 -17.59 -17.14 -11.51
N TYR A 95 -18.75 -16.93 -10.89
CA TYR A 95 -19.15 -15.60 -10.41
C TYR A 95 -18.31 -15.17 -9.19
N PHE A 96 -17.96 -16.10 -8.32
CA PHE A 96 -17.17 -15.83 -7.11
C PHE A 96 -15.67 -16.08 -7.31
N ASN A 97 -15.33 -17.14 -8.04
CA ASN A 97 -13.97 -17.62 -8.21
C ASN A 97 -13.74 -18.04 -9.67
N ILE A 98 -13.01 -17.22 -10.43
CA ILE A 98 -12.63 -17.55 -11.82
C ILE A 98 -11.40 -18.47 -11.80
N PRO A 99 -11.51 -19.75 -12.22
CA PRO A 99 -10.39 -20.68 -12.17
C PRO A 99 -9.48 -20.60 -13.40
N ASP A 100 -8.21 -20.92 -13.20
CA ASP A 100 -7.22 -21.17 -14.27
C ASP A 100 -7.26 -22.63 -14.71
N ILE A 101 -7.46 -23.55 -13.75
CA ILE A 101 -7.57 -24.99 -13.97
C ILE A 101 -8.85 -25.52 -13.32
N VAL A 102 -9.59 -26.38 -14.02
CA VAL A 102 -10.80 -27.05 -13.51
C VAL A 102 -10.58 -28.55 -13.46
N MET A 103 -10.70 -29.15 -12.27
CA MET A 103 -10.71 -30.60 -12.09
C MET A 103 -12.16 -31.08 -12.02
N LEU A 104 -12.71 -31.54 -13.16
CA LEU A 104 -14.13 -31.81 -13.32
C LEU A 104 -14.44 -33.31 -13.26
N MET A 105 -15.19 -33.75 -12.25
CA MET A 105 -15.73 -35.11 -12.13
C MET A 105 -17.25 -35.12 -11.85
N GLN A 106 -18.05 -35.30 -12.89
CA GLN A 106 -19.52 -35.30 -12.80
C GLN A 106 -20.16 -36.30 -13.77
N GLY A 107 -21.32 -36.87 -13.40
CA GLY A 107 -22.10 -37.80 -14.22
C GLY A 107 -22.59 -39.05 -13.48
N THR A 108 -22.04 -39.35 -12.30
CA THR A 108 -22.44 -40.52 -11.49
C THR A 108 -23.94 -40.50 -11.17
N ASN A 109 -24.46 -39.34 -10.76
CA ASN A 109 -25.87 -39.15 -10.41
C ASN A 109 -26.79 -39.19 -11.64
N ASP A 110 -26.30 -38.78 -12.81
CA ASP A 110 -27.02 -38.92 -14.08
C ASP A 110 -27.26 -40.40 -14.40
N ILE A 111 -26.24 -41.24 -14.23
CA ILE A 111 -26.33 -42.70 -14.42
C ILE A 111 -27.25 -43.32 -13.36
N TRP A 112 -27.15 -42.87 -12.11
CA TRP A 112 -28.03 -43.32 -11.03
C TRP A 112 -29.51 -43.10 -11.36
N GLU A 113 -29.86 -41.93 -11.92
CA GLU A 113 -31.21 -41.57 -12.35
C GLU A 113 -31.62 -42.17 -13.71
N GLY A 114 -30.72 -42.88 -14.40
CA GLY A 114 -30.97 -43.51 -15.69
C GLY A 114 -31.10 -42.51 -16.85
N LEU A 115 -30.39 -41.38 -16.78
CA LEU A 115 -30.31 -40.41 -17.87
C LEU A 115 -29.46 -40.93 -19.04
N THR A 116 -29.68 -40.37 -20.23
CA THR A 116 -28.97 -40.77 -21.45
C THR A 116 -27.63 -40.09 -21.59
N ALA A 117 -26.65 -40.75 -22.23
CA ALA A 117 -25.36 -40.14 -22.53
C ALA A 117 -25.47 -38.81 -23.31
N ASP A 118 -26.43 -38.70 -24.23
CA ASP A 118 -26.67 -37.48 -25.02
C ASP A 118 -27.07 -36.28 -24.14
N SER A 119 -28.01 -36.47 -23.21
CA SER A 119 -28.43 -35.38 -22.31
C SER A 119 -27.30 -34.92 -21.39
N THR A 120 -26.46 -35.86 -20.97
CA THR A 120 -25.33 -35.58 -20.08
C THR A 120 -24.18 -34.91 -20.84
N LYS A 121 -23.91 -35.31 -22.09
CA LYS A 121 -22.95 -34.65 -22.98
C LYS A 121 -23.32 -33.18 -23.22
N ASN A 122 -24.57 -32.90 -23.58
CA ASN A 122 -25.03 -31.53 -23.84
C ASN A 122 -24.84 -30.62 -22.62
N ASN A 123 -25.10 -31.12 -21.41
CA ASN A 123 -24.87 -30.34 -20.20
C ASN A 123 -23.38 -30.07 -19.97
N LEU A 124 -22.51 -31.06 -20.19
CA LEU A 124 -21.07 -30.87 -20.09
C LEU A 124 -20.55 -29.86 -21.12
N GLU A 125 -21.02 -29.88 -22.37
CA GLU A 125 -20.69 -28.86 -23.38
C GLU A 125 -21.01 -27.44 -22.88
N ILE A 126 -22.20 -27.25 -22.31
CA ILE A 126 -22.59 -25.96 -21.70
C ILE A 126 -21.68 -25.60 -20.52
N THR A 127 -21.34 -26.56 -19.66
CA THR A 127 -20.39 -26.32 -18.57
C THR A 127 -19.02 -25.88 -19.08
N LEU A 128 -18.50 -26.51 -20.13
CA LEU A 128 -17.23 -26.09 -20.74
C LEU A 128 -17.32 -24.65 -21.26
N ASP A 129 -18.42 -24.30 -21.93
CA ASP A 129 -18.66 -22.93 -22.41
C ASP A 129 -18.71 -21.92 -21.26
N VAL A 130 -19.38 -22.23 -20.15
CA VAL A 130 -19.42 -21.35 -18.95
C VAL A 130 -18.02 -21.02 -18.43
N PHE A 131 -17.14 -22.03 -18.31
CA PHE A 131 -15.76 -21.80 -17.86
C PHE A 131 -14.93 -21.02 -18.88
N ARG A 132 -15.18 -21.23 -20.17
CA ARG A 132 -14.46 -20.53 -21.25
C ARG A 132 -14.93 -19.10 -21.45
N ASP A 133 -16.19 -18.82 -21.15
CA ASP A 133 -16.74 -17.46 -21.16
C ASP A 133 -16.20 -16.63 -19.99
N SER A 134 -15.93 -17.26 -18.83
CA SER A 134 -15.30 -16.58 -17.70
C SER A 134 -13.78 -16.45 -17.84
N ASN A 135 -13.12 -17.51 -18.30
CA ASN A 135 -11.70 -17.53 -18.60
C ASN A 135 -11.47 -18.21 -19.97
N PRO A 136 -11.23 -17.44 -21.05
CA PRO A 136 -10.99 -18.00 -22.39
C PRO A 136 -9.80 -18.96 -22.47
N ARG A 137 -8.94 -18.96 -21.45
CA ARG A 137 -7.74 -19.78 -21.34
C ARG A 137 -7.80 -20.91 -20.31
N VAL A 138 -8.97 -21.15 -19.72
CA VAL A 138 -9.15 -22.20 -18.72
C VAL A 138 -8.67 -23.56 -19.24
N VAL A 139 -7.96 -24.29 -18.39
CA VAL A 139 -7.55 -25.67 -18.62
C VAL A 139 -8.48 -26.61 -17.88
N ILE A 140 -9.02 -27.62 -18.55
CA ILE A 140 -10.05 -28.49 -17.97
C ILE A 140 -9.54 -29.93 -17.93
N LEU A 141 -9.33 -30.44 -16.72
CA LEU A 141 -9.08 -31.86 -16.44
C LEU A 141 -10.43 -32.59 -16.40
N LEU A 142 -10.85 -33.12 -17.55
CA LEU A 142 -12.15 -33.74 -17.76
C LEU A 142 -12.11 -35.24 -17.39
N SER A 143 -12.83 -35.63 -16.34
CA SER A 143 -12.74 -36.97 -15.78
C SER A 143 -13.65 -37.99 -16.45
N LYS A 144 -13.10 -39.18 -16.70
CA LYS A 144 -13.87 -40.44 -16.74
C LYS A 144 -14.27 -40.82 -15.32
N LEU A 145 -15.43 -41.43 -15.15
CA LEU A 145 -15.93 -41.86 -13.84
C LEU A 145 -15.30 -43.19 -13.40
N ILE A 146 -15.14 -43.35 -12.08
CA ILE A 146 -14.86 -44.64 -11.43
C ILE A 146 -15.98 -45.67 -11.69
N PRO A 147 -15.74 -46.98 -11.55
CA PRO A 147 -16.78 -48.00 -11.65
C PRO A 147 -17.92 -47.79 -10.63
N MET A 148 -19.15 -48.15 -11.01
CA MET A 148 -20.32 -48.17 -10.11
C MET A 148 -21.04 -49.50 -10.27
N THR A 149 -21.25 -50.25 -9.17
CA THR A 149 -21.89 -51.58 -9.22
C THR A 149 -23.25 -51.66 -8.53
N ALA A 150 -23.70 -50.55 -7.93
CA ALA A 150 -24.93 -50.47 -7.13
C ALA A 150 -26.23 -50.91 -7.83
N LYS A 151 -26.25 -50.97 -9.17
CA LYS A 151 -27.32 -51.60 -9.98
C LYS A 151 -26.70 -52.51 -11.05
N PRO A 152 -27.37 -53.60 -11.48
CA PRO A 152 -26.83 -54.51 -12.49
C PRO A 152 -26.40 -53.88 -13.82
N SER A 153 -26.94 -52.69 -14.16
CA SER A 153 -26.61 -51.95 -15.39
C SER A 153 -25.67 -50.76 -15.18
N SER A 154 -25.29 -50.44 -13.94
CA SER A 154 -24.52 -49.23 -13.61
C SER A 154 -23.16 -49.20 -14.30
N ASP A 155 -22.38 -50.28 -14.17
CA ASP A 155 -21.02 -50.34 -14.73
C ASP A 155 -21.01 -50.36 -16.28
N SER A 156 -22.04 -50.92 -16.93
CA SER A 156 -22.19 -50.78 -18.38
C SER A 156 -22.47 -49.33 -18.80
N ALA A 157 -23.26 -48.60 -18.02
CA ALA A 157 -23.57 -47.20 -18.30
C ALA A 157 -22.38 -46.27 -18.00
N VAL A 158 -21.57 -46.56 -16.96
CA VAL A 158 -20.30 -45.86 -16.70
C VAL A 158 -19.35 -46.01 -17.88
N ARG A 159 -19.21 -47.21 -18.44
CA ARG A 159 -18.35 -47.42 -19.62
C ARG A 159 -18.82 -46.67 -20.85
N GLU A 160 -20.13 -46.57 -21.06
CA GLU A 160 -20.72 -45.76 -22.14
C GLU A 160 -20.46 -44.26 -21.92
N PHE A 161 -20.64 -43.77 -20.69
CA PHE A 161 -20.32 -42.39 -20.32
C PHE A 161 -18.82 -42.07 -20.52
N ASN A 162 -17.93 -42.96 -20.08
CA ASN A 162 -16.48 -42.78 -20.20
C ASN A 162 -16.01 -42.74 -21.67
N ALA A 163 -16.65 -43.52 -22.55
CA ALA A 163 -16.39 -43.44 -23.99
C ALA A 163 -16.88 -42.11 -24.60
N MET A 164 -17.99 -41.56 -24.09
CA MET A 164 -18.47 -40.23 -24.49
C MET A 164 -17.50 -39.11 -24.06
N ILE A 165 -16.88 -39.21 -22.87
CA ILE A 165 -15.88 -38.24 -22.42
C ILE A 165 -14.67 -38.15 -23.38
N ASP A 166 -14.17 -39.29 -23.86
CA ASP A 166 -13.09 -39.31 -24.86
C ASP A 166 -13.50 -38.57 -26.14
N GLN A 167 -14.74 -38.78 -26.58
CA GLN A 167 -15.28 -38.08 -27.76
C GLN A 167 -15.43 -36.58 -27.51
N LEU A 168 -15.98 -36.18 -26.36
CA LEU A 168 -16.18 -34.78 -26.01
C LEU A 168 -14.85 -34.02 -25.93
N ALA A 169 -13.83 -34.59 -25.29
CA ALA A 169 -12.51 -33.99 -25.22
C ALA A 169 -11.87 -33.82 -26.61
N ALA A 170 -11.95 -34.84 -27.47
CA ALA A 170 -11.42 -34.76 -28.83
C ALA A 170 -12.15 -33.72 -29.70
N GLU A 171 -13.44 -33.48 -29.45
CA GLU A 171 -14.25 -32.49 -30.16
C GLU A 171 -14.03 -31.05 -29.66
N GLN A 172 -13.74 -30.88 -28.37
CA GLN A 172 -13.73 -29.57 -27.70
C GLN A 172 -12.34 -29.03 -27.35
N ASP A 173 -11.29 -29.85 -27.37
CA ASP A 173 -9.91 -29.41 -27.08
C ASP A 173 -9.38 -28.39 -28.11
N ARG A 174 -8.69 -27.35 -27.62
CA ARG A 174 -8.09 -26.29 -28.46
C ARG A 174 -6.82 -25.72 -27.83
N PRO A 175 -5.86 -25.20 -28.59
CA PRO A 175 -4.58 -24.69 -28.06
C PRO A 175 -4.75 -23.66 -26.95
N GLU A 176 -5.70 -22.75 -27.11
CA GLU A 176 -5.96 -21.63 -26.20
C GLU A 176 -6.73 -22.04 -24.93
N SER A 177 -7.40 -23.19 -24.88
CA SER A 177 -8.12 -23.71 -23.70
C SER A 177 -8.12 -25.24 -23.76
N ARG A 178 -7.11 -25.82 -23.13
CA ARG A 178 -6.79 -27.25 -23.21
C ARG A 178 -7.82 -28.09 -22.45
N ILE A 179 -8.19 -29.24 -23.00
CA ILE A 179 -8.92 -30.31 -22.29
C ILE A 179 -8.00 -31.52 -22.13
N LEU A 180 -7.75 -31.91 -20.89
CA LEU A 180 -6.91 -33.05 -20.52
C LEU A 180 -7.81 -34.14 -19.91
N VAL A 181 -7.90 -35.31 -20.56
CA VAL A 181 -8.75 -36.41 -20.05
C VAL A 181 -8.05 -37.12 -18.90
N VAL A 182 -8.78 -37.31 -17.78
CA VAL A 182 -8.29 -38.06 -16.63
C VAL A 182 -9.06 -39.38 -16.51
N ASP A 183 -8.36 -40.51 -16.64
CA ASP A 183 -8.97 -41.84 -16.59
C ASP A 183 -8.95 -42.45 -15.18
N HIS A 184 -10.08 -42.35 -14.48
CA HIS A 184 -10.26 -42.93 -13.14
C HIS A 184 -10.85 -44.34 -13.16
N TYR A 185 -11.18 -44.90 -14.33
CA TYR A 185 -11.83 -46.22 -14.45
C TYR A 185 -10.81 -47.34 -14.60
N THR A 186 -9.81 -47.12 -15.44
CA THR A 186 -8.80 -48.15 -15.77
C THR A 186 -8.01 -48.50 -14.51
N ASP A 187 -7.88 -49.81 -14.26
CA ASP A 187 -7.21 -50.38 -13.07
C ASP A 187 -7.86 -50.10 -11.71
N TYR A 188 -9.08 -49.54 -11.68
CA TYR A 188 -9.82 -49.33 -10.44
C TYR A 188 -10.33 -50.68 -9.88
N ASP A 189 -9.94 -51.05 -8.65
CA ASP A 189 -10.46 -52.24 -7.97
C ASP A 189 -11.84 -51.93 -7.37
N THR A 190 -12.88 -52.68 -7.77
CA THR A 190 -14.23 -52.50 -7.22
C THR A 190 -14.34 -52.76 -5.71
N ASN A 191 -13.34 -53.39 -5.09
CA ASN A 191 -13.26 -53.50 -3.63
C ASN A 191 -12.94 -52.16 -2.95
N TRP A 192 -12.51 -51.15 -3.70
CA TRP A 192 -12.35 -49.76 -3.24
C TRP A 192 -13.62 -48.94 -3.39
N LEU A 193 -14.77 -49.58 -3.64
CA LEU A 193 -16.07 -48.96 -3.45
C LEU A 193 -16.55 -49.24 -2.03
N ARG A 194 -17.20 -48.24 -1.42
CA ARG A 194 -17.89 -48.40 -0.14
C ARG A 194 -19.02 -49.42 -0.29
N SER A 195 -19.65 -49.77 0.83
CA SER A 195 -20.77 -50.72 0.85
C SER A 195 -22.00 -50.28 0.04
N ASP A 196 -22.06 -49.00 -0.35
CA ASP A 196 -23.09 -48.49 -1.27
C ASP A 196 -22.80 -48.77 -2.74
N GLU A 197 -21.59 -49.26 -3.06
CA GLU A 197 -21.13 -49.59 -4.39
C GLU A 197 -21.10 -48.40 -5.39
N ILE A 198 -20.99 -47.17 -4.86
CA ILE A 198 -20.94 -45.91 -5.62
C ILE A 198 -19.71 -45.09 -5.21
N HIS A 199 -19.52 -44.86 -3.91
CA HIS A 199 -18.51 -43.93 -3.41
C HIS A 199 -17.17 -44.64 -3.14
N PRO A 200 -16.02 -43.97 -3.30
CA PRO A 200 -14.72 -44.56 -3.04
C PRO A 200 -14.46 -44.80 -1.53
N THR A 201 -13.71 -45.85 -1.21
CA THR A 201 -12.99 -45.97 0.08
C THR A 201 -11.72 -45.11 0.03
N SER A 202 -10.95 -45.03 1.13
CA SER A 202 -9.69 -44.27 1.15
C SER A 202 -8.71 -44.73 0.07
N GLU A 203 -8.65 -46.02 -0.23
CA GLU A 203 -7.84 -46.56 -1.34
C GLU A 203 -8.36 -46.07 -2.71
N GLY A 204 -9.68 -45.93 -2.85
CA GLY A 204 -10.30 -45.37 -4.06
C GLY A 204 -10.02 -43.88 -4.21
N GLU A 205 -10.05 -43.10 -3.13
CA GLU A 205 -9.71 -41.68 -3.15
C GLU A 205 -8.24 -41.43 -3.50
N ILE A 206 -7.32 -42.26 -2.98
CA ILE A 206 -5.90 -42.22 -3.36
C ILE A 206 -5.75 -42.52 -4.85
N HIS A 207 -6.46 -43.54 -5.38
CA HIS A 207 -6.40 -43.84 -6.81
C HIS A 207 -6.87 -42.66 -7.67
N ILE A 208 -7.98 -42.01 -7.28
CA ILE A 208 -8.49 -40.82 -7.98
C ILE A 208 -7.46 -39.68 -7.95
N ALA A 209 -6.83 -39.45 -6.79
CA ALA A 209 -5.80 -38.44 -6.64
C ALA A 209 -4.58 -38.72 -7.53
N GLU A 210 -4.06 -39.95 -7.52
CA GLU A 210 -2.93 -40.36 -8.36
C GLU A 210 -3.21 -40.10 -9.86
N ARG A 211 -4.44 -40.31 -10.31
CA ARG A 211 -4.85 -40.05 -11.70
C ARG A 211 -4.90 -38.55 -12.00
N PHE A 212 -5.43 -37.73 -11.10
CA PHE A 212 -5.41 -36.27 -11.26
C PHE A 212 -3.98 -35.72 -11.23
N SER A 213 -3.19 -36.04 -10.21
CA SER A 213 -1.80 -35.57 -10.05
C SER A 213 -0.92 -35.98 -11.22
N GLY A 214 -1.12 -37.19 -11.76
CA GLY A 214 -0.39 -37.70 -12.93
C GLY A 214 -0.64 -36.92 -14.23
N VAL A 215 -1.68 -36.08 -14.28
CA VAL A 215 -1.97 -35.17 -15.40
C VAL A 215 -1.64 -33.72 -15.04
N LEU A 216 -1.98 -33.30 -13.82
CA LEU A 216 -1.81 -31.93 -13.35
C LEU A 216 -0.34 -31.53 -13.20
N LEU A 217 0.48 -32.33 -12.52
CA LEU A 217 1.88 -31.95 -12.24
C LEU A 217 2.73 -31.82 -13.51
N PRO A 218 2.68 -32.75 -14.48
CA PRO A 218 3.42 -32.58 -15.74
C PRO A 218 2.95 -31.36 -16.54
N PHE A 219 1.69 -30.95 -16.39
CA PHE A 219 1.18 -29.73 -17.01
C PHE A 219 1.74 -28.48 -16.32
N LEU A 220 1.71 -28.43 -14.98
CA LEU A 220 2.28 -27.32 -14.21
C LEU A 220 3.79 -27.14 -14.46
N GLU A 221 4.55 -28.24 -14.48
CA GLU A 221 5.99 -28.20 -14.79
C GLU A 221 6.26 -27.67 -16.21
N SER A 222 5.32 -27.90 -17.14
CA SER A 222 5.44 -27.34 -18.48
C SER A 222 5.22 -25.82 -18.47
N VAL A 223 4.22 -25.27 -17.76
CA VAL A 223 3.95 -23.82 -17.78
C VAL A 223 5.00 -22.98 -17.03
N ASP A 224 5.72 -23.55 -16.07
CA ASP A 224 6.76 -22.86 -15.27
C ASP A 224 8.12 -22.64 -16.00
N SER A 225 8.13 -22.68 -17.33
CA SER A 225 9.36 -22.60 -18.14
C SER A 225 9.43 -21.38 -19.05
N THR A 226 8.49 -20.44 -18.90
CA THR A 226 8.40 -19.19 -19.67
C THR A 226 9.36 -18.14 -19.09
N ALA A 227 10.35 -17.69 -19.87
CA ALA A 227 11.29 -16.65 -19.43
C ALA A 227 11.92 -15.82 -20.57
N ALA A 228 12.28 -14.57 -20.27
CA ALA A 228 12.91 -13.62 -21.19
C ALA A 228 14.16 -12.96 -20.59
N ARG A 229 15.12 -12.62 -21.46
CA ARG A 229 16.36 -11.92 -21.10
C ARG A 229 16.75 -10.91 -22.16
N LEU A 230 16.99 -9.66 -21.75
CA LEU A 230 17.60 -8.65 -22.60
C LEU A 230 19.12 -8.83 -22.57
N THR A 231 19.72 -9.11 -23.74
CA THR A 231 21.13 -9.49 -23.87
C THR A 231 21.99 -8.43 -24.55
N VAL A 232 21.37 -7.58 -25.35
CA VAL A 232 21.98 -6.40 -25.97
C VAL A 232 20.95 -5.26 -25.91
N PRO A 233 21.34 -4.03 -25.52
CA PRO A 233 22.68 -3.62 -25.08
C PRO A 233 23.05 -4.13 -23.67
N SER A 234 24.31 -3.98 -23.29
CA SER A 234 24.73 -4.19 -21.90
C SER A 234 24.29 -3.02 -21.03
N ASP A 235 23.97 -3.29 -19.77
CA ASP A 235 23.72 -2.24 -18.78
C ASP A 235 24.92 -1.29 -18.65
N GLY A 236 24.64 0.01 -18.61
CA GLY A 236 25.64 1.08 -18.61
C GLY A 236 26.27 1.43 -19.96
N ALA A 237 25.77 0.89 -21.07
CA ALA A 237 26.29 1.22 -22.39
C ALA A 237 26.10 2.71 -22.74
N MET A 238 27.08 3.29 -23.44
CA MET A 238 27.04 4.67 -23.92
C MET A 238 27.17 4.75 -25.44
N TYR A 239 26.32 5.57 -26.06
CA TYR A 239 26.25 5.76 -27.50
C TYR A 239 26.39 7.23 -27.89
N SER A 240 26.89 7.52 -29.09
CA SER A 240 26.83 8.87 -29.65
C SER A 240 25.43 9.15 -30.19
N LEU A 241 24.91 10.36 -29.97
CA LEU A 241 23.60 10.79 -30.49
C LEU A 241 23.47 10.51 -31.99
N GLY A 242 22.34 9.92 -32.38
CA GLY A 242 22.04 9.52 -33.76
C GLY A 242 22.62 8.15 -34.16
N SER A 243 23.32 7.46 -33.26
CA SER A 243 23.67 6.05 -33.45
C SER A 243 22.45 5.17 -33.23
N THR A 244 22.33 4.10 -34.02
CA THR A 244 21.35 3.05 -33.78
C THR A 244 21.85 2.12 -32.67
N VAL A 245 20.98 1.86 -31.68
CA VAL A 245 21.15 0.86 -30.65
C VAL A 245 20.50 -0.43 -31.15
N ASP A 246 21.31 -1.47 -31.30
CA ASP A 246 20.82 -2.82 -31.56
C ASP A 246 20.33 -3.43 -30.23
N ILE A 247 19.18 -4.12 -30.28
CA ILE A 247 18.54 -4.72 -29.12
C ILE A 247 18.29 -6.19 -29.41
N GLU A 248 18.74 -7.07 -28.51
CA GLU A 248 18.54 -8.52 -28.63
C GLU A 248 17.90 -9.08 -27.35
N VAL A 249 16.75 -9.72 -27.51
CA VAL A 249 16.02 -10.39 -26.44
C VAL A 249 16.01 -11.88 -26.69
N HIS A 250 16.46 -12.66 -25.73
CA HIS A 250 16.30 -14.10 -25.73
C HIS A 250 15.06 -14.46 -24.91
N ALA A 251 14.03 -15.01 -25.55
CA ALA A 251 12.81 -15.46 -24.90
C ALA A 251 12.50 -16.93 -25.23
N TRP A 252 12.03 -17.69 -24.25
CA TRP A 252 11.64 -19.08 -24.41
C TRP A 252 10.42 -19.40 -23.55
N SER A 253 9.66 -20.40 -24.00
CA SER A 253 8.55 -21.00 -23.27
C SER A 253 8.43 -22.46 -23.75
N THR A 254 7.85 -23.34 -22.94
CA THR A 254 7.38 -24.66 -23.43
C THR A 254 6.23 -24.55 -24.42
N PHE A 255 5.47 -23.46 -24.34
CA PHE A 255 4.51 -23.04 -25.37
C PHE A 255 5.22 -22.15 -26.39
N ALA A 256 4.58 -21.87 -27.53
CA ALA A 256 5.17 -20.93 -28.46
C ALA A 256 5.16 -19.52 -27.85
N VAL A 257 6.28 -18.80 -27.97
CA VAL A 257 6.34 -17.38 -27.66
C VAL A 257 5.45 -16.67 -28.69
N ASN A 258 4.38 -16.04 -28.22
CA ASN A 258 3.40 -15.35 -29.05
C ASN A 258 3.91 -13.97 -29.47
N GLU A 259 4.46 -13.22 -28.51
CA GLU A 259 5.00 -11.89 -28.76
C GLU A 259 6.14 -11.52 -27.81
N VAL A 260 7.01 -10.63 -28.29
CA VAL A 260 7.99 -9.89 -27.46
C VAL A 260 7.84 -8.40 -27.77
N GLU A 261 7.59 -7.63 -26.73
CA GLU A 261 7.53 -6.17 -26.72
C GLU A 261 8.83 -5.60 -26.16
N ILE A 262 9.35 -4.53 -26.78
CA ILE A 262 10.39 -3.69 -26.16
C ILE A 262 9.79 -2.36 -25.75
N GLN A 263 10.09 -1.97 -24.52
CA GLN A 263 9.74 -0.67 -23.96
C GLN A 263 11.01 0.14 -23.67
N VAL A 264 10.93 1.45 -23.90
CA VAL A 264 11.91 2.46 -23.48
C VAL A 264 11.18 3.46 -22.60
N ASP A 265 11.67 3.66 -21.37
CA ASP A 265 11.06 4.55 -20.37
C ASP A 265 9.55 4.27 -20.16
N GLY A 266 9.17 3.00 -20.32
CA GLY A 266 7.78 2.52 -20.23
C GLY A 266 6.98 2.59 -21.53
N ASP A 267 7.44 3.32 -22.54
CA ASP A 267 6.77 3.42 -23.84
C ASP A 267 7.19 2.30 -24.81
N SER A 268 6.21 1.68 -25.46
CA SER A 268 6.45 0.64 -26.47
C SER A 268 7.15 1.21 -27.70
N ILE A 269 8.31 0.63 -28.06
CA ILE A 269 9.06 1.02 -29.27
C ILE A 269 9.02 -0.04 -30.36
N GLY A 270 8.49 -1.23 -30.06
CA GLY A 270 8.37 -2.29 -31.05
C GLY A 270 7.79 -3.59 -30.49
N LEU A 271 7.11 -4.32 -31.37
CA LEU A 271 6.55 -5.65 -31.13
C LEU A 271 7.10 -6.61 -32.18
N ALA A 272 7.57 -7.76 -31.75
CA ALA A 272 7.92 -8.87 -32.61
C ALA A 272 6.96 -10.04 -32.36
N ALA A 273 6.26 -10.47 -33.42
CA ALA A 273 5.36 -11.61 -33.37
C ALA A 273 6.11 -12.95 -33.34
N ALA A 274 5.41 -14.01 -32.94
CA ALA A 274 5.89 -15.39 -32.83
C ALA A 274 6.86 -15.80 -33.94
N GLN A 275 8.05 -16.25 -33.55
CA GLN A 275 9.05 -16.84 -34.44
C GLN A 275 9.45 -18.22 -33.92
N SER A 276 9.99 -19.06 -34.81
CA SER A 276 10.58 -20.35 -34.41
C SER A 276 11.93 -20.22 -33.69
N ASP A 277 12.47 -19.01 -33.60
CA ASP A 277 13.73 -18.67 -32.95
C ASP A 277 13.45 -18.17 -31.53
N THR A 278 14.38 -18.44 -30.60
CA THR A 278 14.32 -17.93 -29.22
C THR A 278 14.93 -16.53 -29.10
N THR A 279 15.48 -15.96 -30.19
CA THR A 279 16.08 -14.63 -30.20
C THR A 279 15.27 -13.63 -31.03
N PHE A 280 14.97 -12.48 -30.45
CA PHE A 280 14.21 -11.39 -31.03
C PHE A 280 15.10 -10.15 -31.14
N ALA A 281 15.17 -9.57 -32.33
CA ALA A 281 16.03 -8.42 -32.61
C ALA A 281 15.20 -7.17 -32.90
N PHE A 282 15.60 -6.06 -32.27
CA PHE A 282 15.03 -4.73 -32.49
C PHE A 282 16.16 -3.74 -32.73
N SER A 283 15.79 -2.58 -33.26
CA SER A 283 16.72 -1.48 -33.47
C SER A 283 16.03 -0.18 -33.11
N TRP A 284 16.69 0.65 -32.32
CA TRP A 284 16.14 1.92 -31.87
C TRP A 284 17.20 3.01 -31.97
N THR A 285 16.79 4.23 -32.35
CA THR A 285 17.69 5.38 -32.42
C THR A 285 17.20 6.42 -31.41
N PRO A 286 17.94 6.64 -30.32
CA PRO A 286 17.53 7.58 -29.27
C PRO A 286 17.32 8.99 -29.84
N PRO A 287 16.20 9.66 -29.49
CA PRO A 287 15.83 10.93 -30.11
C PRO A 287 16.62 12.14 -29.59
N ALA A 288 17.16 12.07 -28.38
CA ALA A 288 17.88 13.14 -27.70
C ALA A 288 19.04 12.59 -26.85
N ASN A 289 19.91 13.46 -26.35
CA ASN A 289 20.89 13.08 -25.32
C ASN A 289 20.16 12.73 -24.02
N GLY A 290 20.77 11.86 -23.22
CA GLY A 290 20.24 11.49 -21.91
C GLY A 290 20.36 10.00 -21.61
N VAL A 291 19.80 9.64 -20.46
CA VAL A 291 19.67 8.27 -19.96
C VAL A 291 18.33 7.70 -20.41
N TYR A 292 18.31 6.41 -20.72
CA TYR A 292 17.13 5.67 -21.14
C TYR A 292 17.12 4.28 -20.49
N GLU A 293 15.93 3.82 -20.10
CA GLU A 293 15.70 2.52 -19.50
C GLU A 293 15.00 1.57 -20.47
N LEU A 294 15.58 0.41 -20.74
CA LEU A 294 15.01 -0.61 -21.61
C LEU A 294 14.57 -1.82 -20.81
N ARG A 295 13.39 -2.35 -21.16
CA ARG A 295 12.94 -3.68 -20.74
C ARG A 295 12.21 -4.37 -21.87
N ALA A 296 12.17 -5.70 -21.82
CA ALA A 296 11.36 -6.50 -22.73
C ALA A 296 10.25 -7.20 -21.96
N ILE A 297 9.06 -7.27 -22.56
CA ILE A 297 7.93 -8.04 -22.05
C ILE A 297 7.64 -9.12 -23.08
N MET A 298 7.77 -10.37 -22.69
CA MET A 298 7.39 -11.50 -23.52
C MET A 298 6.00 -11.97 -23.11
N ARG A 299 5.22 -12.48 -24.07
CA ARG A 299 4.01 -13.28 -23.80
C ARG A 299 3.99 -14.55 -24.62
N ASP A 300 3.54 -15.64 -24.02
CA ASP A 300 3.32 -16.91 -24.72
C ASP A 300 1.88 -17.06 -25.26
N ASP A 301 1.56 -18.18 -25.91
CA ASP A 301 0.23 -18.47 -26.46
C ASP A 301 -0.86 -18.65 -25.38
N LEU A 302 -0.49 -19.00 -24.15
CA LEU A 302 -1.36 -18.97 -22.97
C LEU A 302 -1.41 -17.56 -22.35
N GLY A 303 -0.71 -16.60 -22.97
CA GLY A 303 -0.45 -15.23 -22.55
C GLY A 303 -0.02 -15.09 -21.11
N GLN A 304 0.72 -16.07 -20.62
CA GLN A 304 1.67 -15.85 -19.54
C GLN A 304 2.71 -14.86 -20.02
N ALA A 305 3.19 -14.01 -19.11
CA ALA A 305 4.15 -12.99 -19.43
C ALA A 305 5.32 -13.03 -18.45
N ASP A 306 6.51 -12.73 -18.95
CA ASP A 306 7.67 -12.44 -18.13
C ASP A 306 8.36 -11.17 -18.65
N THR A 307 8.89 -10.40 -17.72
CA THR A 307 9.47 -9.08 -17.96
C THR A 307 10.94 -9.13 -17.59
N THR A 308 11.81 -8.69 -18.50
CA THR A 308 13.24 -8.68 -18.22
C THR A 308 13.59 -7.66 -17.14
N GLU A 309 14.73 -7.87 -16.49
CA GLU A 309 15.44 -6.80 -15.79
C GLU A 309 15.61 -5.57 -16.70
N THR A 310 15.59 -4.38 -16.09
CA THR A 310 15.84 -3.12 -16.80
C THR A 310 17.32 -3.00 -17.14
N VAL A 311 17.61 -2.56 -18.36
CA VAL A 311 18.95 -2.19 -18.83
C VAL A 311 18.97 -0.70 -19.09
N ALA A 312 19.85 0.02 -18.38
CA ALA A 312 20.03 1.45 -18.55
C ALA A 312 21.14 1.73 -19.58
N LEU A 313 20.90 2.67 -20.49
CA LEU A 313 21.92 3.18 -21.41
C LEU A 313 21.92 4.71 -21.45
N ALA A 314 23.00 5.29 -21.95
CA ALA A 314 23.12 6.72 -22.13
C ALA A 314 23.49 7.10 -23.57
N THR A 315 23.05 8.28 -24.00
CA THR A 315 23.46 8.90 -25.26
C THR A 315 24.01 10.30 -25.07
N VAL A 316 25.09 10.60 -25.79
CA VAL A 316 25.84 11.85 -25.64
C VAL A 316 26.15 12.51 -26.98
N SER A 317 26.20 13.85 -26.99
CA SER A 317 26.53 14.65 -28.17
C SER A 317 28.00 14.47 -28.62
N SER A 318 28.89 14.28 -27.64
CA SER A 318 30.33 14.20 -27.79
C SER A 318 30.87 13.12 -26.85
N SER A 319 31.77 12.27 -27.37
CA SER A 319 32.53 11.32 -26.56
C SER A 319 33.76 11.95 -25.89
N VAL A 320 34.01 13.25 -26.12
CA VAL A 320 35.10 14.00 -25.48
C VAL A 320 34.49 14.83 -24.36
N PRO A 321 34.90 14.60 -23.10
CA PRO A 321 34.31 15.29 -21.96
C PRO A 321 34.77 16.75 -21.84
N ASP A 322 33.85 17.64 -21.48
CA ASP A 322 34.18 19.02 -21.14
C ASP A 322 34.83 19.10 -19.76
N THR A 323 35.95 19.83 -19.65
CA THR A 323 36.62 20.05 -18.36
C THR A 323 35.96 21.20 -17.61
N LEU A 324 35.23 20.89 -16.55
CA LEU A 324 34.41 21.86 -15.80
C LEU A 324 34.71 21.78 -14.31
N SER A 325 34.44 22.87 -13.59
CA SER A 325 34.34 22.83 -12.13
C SER A 325 32.95 22.33 -11.71
N ILE A 326 32.81 21.77 -10.51
CA ILE A 326 31.51 21.39 -9.96
C ILE A 326 30.52 22.58 -9.97
N ALA A 327 30.99 23.78 -9.66
CA ALA A 327 30.17 25.01 -9.70
C ALA A 327 29.77 25.46 -11.12
N ASP A 328 30.48 25.03 -12.16
CA ASP A 328 30.04 25.27 -13.53
C ASP A 328 29.00 24.23 -13.94
N ILE A 329 29.15 22.96 -13.52
CA ILE A 329 28.17 21.89 -13.73
C ILE A 329 26.85 22.21 -13.05
N GLN A 330 26.87 22.55 -11.75
CA GLN A 330 25.66 22.93 -11.00
C GLN A 330 24.99 24.17 -11.58
N GLY A 331 25.77 25.18 -11.99
CA GLY A 331 25.20 26.43 -12.49
C GLY A 331 24.52 27.26 -11.39
N SER A 332 23.57 28.12 -11.76
CA SER A 332 22.89 29.05 -10.84
C SER A 332 21.37 28.99 -10.91
N ALA A 333 20.84 27.97 -11.58
CA ALA A 333 19.41 27.65 -11.67
C ALA A 333 19.21 26.26 -11.06
N HIS A 334 17.97 25.85 -10.80
CA HIS A 334 17.63 24.50 -10.29
C HIS A 334 17.86 23.36 -11.31
N THR A 335 18.55 23.64 -12.41
CA THR A 335 18.90 22.64 -13.44
C THR A 335 20.26 23.00 -14.02
N SER A 336 21.03 21.98 -14.31
CA SER A 336 22.35 22.09 -14.90
C SER A 336 22.29 22.66 -16.32
N PRO A 337 23.16 23.63 -16.67
CA PRO A 337 23.35 24.03 -18.07
C PRO A 337 24.10 22.97 -18.91
N TYR A 338 24.50 21.84 -18.31
CA TYR A 338 25.22 20.74 -18.95
C TYR A 338 24.43 19.43 -18.93
N GLU A 339 23.11 19.48 -18.71
CA GLU A 339 22.25 18.29 -18.74
C GLU A 339 22.44 17.46 -20.01
N GLY A 340 22.68 16.15 -19.83
CA GLY A 340 22.94 15.19 -20.91
C GLY A 340 24.34 15.29 -21.54
N GLU A 341 25.23 16.13 -21.01
CA GLU A 341 26.61 16.26 -21.50
C GLU A 341 27.61 15.44 -20.67
N LEU A 342 28.65 14.93 -21.33
CA LEU A 342 29.74 14.20 -20.69
C LEU A 342 30.78 15.20 -20.15
N VAL A 343 31.14 15.09 -18.88
CA VAL A 343 32.02 16.06 -18.21
C VAL A 343 33.21 15.38 -17.54
N TYR A 344 34.32 16.11 -17.44
CA TYR A 344 35.46 15.82 -16.60
C TYR A 344 35.50 16.85 -15.47
N THR A 345 35.50 16.38 -14.21
CA THR A 345 35.63 17.25 -13.03
C THR A 345 36.47 16.59 -11.94
N ASP A 346 36.81 17.32 -10.89
CA ASP A 346 37.57 16.81 -9.75
C ASP A 346 37.04 17.32 -8.40
N GLY A 347 37.23 16.53 -7.36
CA GLY A 347 36.70 16.82 -6.03
C GLY A 347 37.30 15.94 -4.93
N ILE A 348 36.86 16.19 -3.69
CA ILE A 348 37.10 15.33 -2.53
C ILE A 348 35.81 14.59 -2.22
N VAL A 349 35.89 13.28 -2.05
CA VAL A 349 34.75 12.43 -1.64
C VAL A 349 34.37 12.74 -0.20
N THR A 350 33.11 13.11 0.04
CA THR A 350 32.65 13.62 1.34
C THR A 350 31.86 12.61 2.14
N VAL A 351 30.90 11.92 1.52
CA VAL A 351 30.03 10.93 2.16
C VAL A 351 29.50 9.94 1.13
N PHE A 352 29.13 8.74 1.57
CA PHE A 352 28.42 7.71 0.81
C PHE A 352 27.06 7.45 1.45
N THR A 353 26.09 7.05 0.65
CA THR A 353 24.92 6.34 1.18
C THR A 353 25.35 5.04 1.84
N ALA A 354 24.57 4.54 2.80
CA ALA A 354 24.90 3.34 3.57
C ALA A 354 25.04 2.09 2.68
N ASP A 355 24.24 2.01 1.63
CA ASP A 355 24.25 0.97 0.60
C ASP A 355 25.33 1.20 -0.49
N SER A 356 26.04 2.32 -0.44
CA SER A 356 27.00 2.76 -1.47
C SER A 356 26.42 2.96 -2.88
N SER A 357 25.10 3.11 -3.02
CA SER A 357 24.44 3.45 -4.30
C SER A 357 24.80 4.85 -4.79
N HIS A 358 25.11 5.77 -3.87
CA HIS A 358 25.55 7.13 -4.19
C HIS A 358 26.70 7.60 -3.30
N PHE A 359 27.45 8.58 -3.80
CA PHE A 359 28.40 9.35 -2.99
C PHE A 359 28.46 10.80 -3.45
N TRP A 360 28.97 11.68 -2.59
CA TRP A 360 29.12 13.09 -2.91
C TRP A 360 30.58 13.47 -3.04
N ILE A 361 30.85 14.38 -3.98
CA ILE A 361 32.14 15.06 -4.07
C ILE A 361 31.95 16.56 -3.92
N GLN A 362 32.93 17.21 -3.31
CA GLN A 362 32.95 18.67 -3.20
C GLN A 362 34.32 19.22 -3.58
N GLY A 363 34.33 20.42 -4.19
CA GLY A 363 35.55 21.08 -4.63
C GLY A 363 36.59 21.27 -3.50
N LYS A 364 37.88 21.12 -3.82
CA LYS A 364 39.00 21.17 -2.84
C LYS A 364 39.23 22.53 -2.18
N GLN A 365 38.87 23.61 -2.85
CA GLN A 365 38.93 24.98 -2.34
C GLN A 365 37.66 25.67 -2.78
N GLY A 366 36.99 26.38 -1.86
CA GLY A 366 35.81 27.12 -2.23
C GLY A 366 36.14 28.12 -3.33
N SER A 367 35.58 27.95 -4.52
CA SER A 367 35.85 28.73 -5.74
C SER A 367 35.57 30.22 -5.59
N GLY A 368 35.01 30.63 -4.45
CA GLY A 368 34.64 32.00 -4.14
C GLY A 368 33.40 32.46 -4.90
N ARG A 369 32.60 31.52 -5.42
CA ARG A 369 31.34 31.79 -6.15
C ARG A 369 30.13 31.48 -5.25
N PRO A 370 29.70 32.42 -4.39
CA PRO A 370 28.66 32.17 -3.38
C PRO A 370 27.25 31.90 -3.94
N ALA A 371 27.08 31.95 -5.26
CA ALA A 371 25.79 31.80 -5.93
C ALA A 371 25.59 30.43 -6.61
N ARG A 372 26.53 29.49 -6.43
CA ARG A 372 26.50 28.17 -7.08
C ARG A 372 27.03 27.11 -6.11
N SER A 373 26.40 25.94 -6.11
CA SER A 373 26.90 24.84 -5.29
C SER A 373 28.28 24.36 -5.78
N GLU A 374 29.08 23.84 -4.87
CA GLU A 374 30.37 23.19 -5.15
C GLU A 374 30.38 21.71 -4.77
N GLY A 375 29.23 21.19 -4.33
CA GLY A 375 28.98 19.79 -4.10
C GLY A 375 28.16 19.21 -5.25
N ILE A 376 28.35 17.93 -5.54
CA ILE A 376 27.55 17.20 -6.52
C ILE A 376 27.45 15.74 -6.11
N ARG A 377 26.26 15.16 -6.31
CA ARG A 377 25.97 13.75 -6.08
C ARG A 377 26.50 12.92 -7.25
N VAL A 378 26.95 11.71 -6.97
CA VAL A 378 27.43 10.74 -7.96
C VAL A 378 26.72 9.42 -7.73
N SER A 379 26.03 8.91 -8.75
CA SER A 379 25.47 7.56 -8.75
C SER A 379 26.56 6.52 -9.05
N THR A 380 26.54 5.41 -8.31
CA THR A 380 27.52 4.32 -8.48
C THR A 380 27.06 3.24 -9.43
N SER A 381 25.77 3.17 -9.78
CA SER A 381 25.30 2.27 -10.83
C SER A 381 25.17 3.04 -12.15
N PRO A 382 25.58 2.48 -13.30
CA PRO A 382 26.17 1.16 -13.53
C PRO A 382 27.73 1.14 -13.60
N PHE A 383 28.42 1.67 -12.59
CA PHE A 383 29.89 1.73 -12.57
C PHE A 383 30.53 0.41 -12.10
N ALA A 384 31.26 -0.26 -13.00
CA ALA A 384 31.96 -1.52 -12.69
C ALA A 384 33.40 -1.34 -12.14
N GLY A 385 33.84 -0.10 -11.90
CA GLY A 385 35.20 0.18 -11.42
C GLY A 385 35.36 0.13 -9.91
N THR A 386 36.55 0.47 -9.42
CA THR A 386 36.80 0.59 -7.97
C THR A 386 36.26 1.92 -7.44
N LEU A 387 35.38 1.85 -6.45
CA LEU A 387 34.86 3.03 -5.76
C LEU A 387 35.95 3.67 -4.86
N PRO A 388 35.98 5.01 -4.76
CA PRO A 388 36.91 5.72 -3.88
C PRO A 388 36.49 5.63 -2.41
N ALA A 389 37.34 6.09 -1.49
CA ALA A 389 37.01 6.24 -0.08
C ALA A 389 36.73 7.70 0.30
N VAL A 390 36.00 7.93 1.39
CA VAL A 390 35.83 9.27 1.97
C VAL A 390 37.19 9.92 2.26
N GLY A 391 37.36 11.17 1.84
CA GLY A 391 38.63 11.91 1.92
C GLY A 391 39.59 11.66 0.75
N ASP A 392 39.24 10.79 -0.20
CA ASP A 392 40.01 10.67 -1.44
C ASP A 392 39.78 11.88 -2.35
N SER A 393 40.88 12.37 -2.93
CA SER A 393 40.82 13.27 -4.06
C SER A 393 40.71 12.47 -5.35
N ILE A 394 39.65 12.72 -6.11
CA ILE A 394 39.38 12.04 -7.38
C ILE A 394 39.29 13.02 -8.55
N ASN A 395 39.55 12.53 -9.75
CA ASN A 395 38.92 13.02 -10.97
C ASN A 395 37.83 12.03 -11.41
N ILE A 396 36.83 12.53 -12.12
CA ILE A 396 35.71 11.73 -12.61
C ILE A 396 35.34 12.17 -14.03
N ILE A 397 35.05 11.18 -14.88
CA ILE A 397 34.38 11.37 -16.17
C ILE A 397 33.02 10.70 -16.09
N ALA A 398 31.95 11.48 -16.23
CA ALA A 398 30.57 11.03 -16.04
C ALA A 398 29.60 11.89 -16.84
N LEU A 399 28.38 11.38 -17.03
CA LEU A 399 27.27 12.12 -17.61
C LEU A 399 26.63 13.02 -16.55
N VAL A 400 26.22 14.22 -16.93
CA VAL A 400 25.36 15.07 -16.08
C VAL A 400 23.90 14.72 -16.33
N GLN A 401 23.15 14.52 -15.26
CA GLN A 401 21.72 14.22 -15.29
C GLN A 401 20.97 15.03 -14.22
N GLU A 402 19.77 15.48 -14.55
CA GLU A 402 18.77 15.99 -13.62
C GLU A 402 17.92 14.83 -13.11
N ASP A 403 17.99 14.58 -11.81
CA ASP A 403 17.25 13.50 -11.16
C ASP A 403 16.01 14.04 -10.43
N GLY A 404 14.83 13.62 -10.85
CA GLY A 404 13.56 14.06 -10.26
C GLY A 404 12.37 13.85 -11.19
N TYR A 405 11.19 14.28 -10.76
CA TYR A 405 9.93 14.07 -11.48
C TYR A 405 8.93 15.20 -11.27
N GLU A 406 8.09 15.43 -12.30
CA GLU A 406 6.89 16.27 -12.24
C GLU A 406 7.10 17.69 -11.65
N SER A 407 6.37 18.04 -10.59
CA SER A 407 6.36 19.34 -9.89
C SER A 407 7.45 19.50 -8.83
N HIS A 408 8.28 18.47 -8.63
CA HIS A 408 9.43 18.52 -7.74
C HIS A 408 10.59 19.27 -8.40
N LEU A 409 11.49 19.80 -7.57
CA LEU A 409 12.83 20.16 -8.06
C LEU A 409 13.59 18.90 -8.47
N THR A 410 14.58 19.07 -9.33
CA THR A 410 15.53 18.02 -9.67
C THR A 410 16.82 18.21 -8.88
N VAL A 411 17.58 17.13 -8.72
CA VAL A 411 18.94 17.15 -8.19
C VAL A 411 19.90 16.95 -9.36
N THR A 412 20.82 17.89 -9.56
CA THR A 412 21.90 17.70 -10.53
C THR A 412 22.87 16.64 -10.02
N GLN A 413 23.06 15.56 -10.79
CA GLN A 413 23.96 14.47 -10.44
C GLN A 413 24.92 14.09 -11.57
N LEU A 414 25.97 13.36 -11.19
CA LEU A 414 26.84 12.62 -12.11
C LEU A 414 26.44 11.14 -12.14
N CYS A 415 26.11 10.61 -13.32
CA CYS A 415 25.75 9.22 -13.53
C CYS A 415 26.55 8.62 -14.70
N PHE A 416 26.32 7.35 -15.04
CA PHE A 416 27.02 6.66 -16.16
C PHE A 416 28.54 6.89 -16.14
N VAL A 417 29.14 6.68 -14.97
CA VAL A 417 30.55 6.99 -14.73
C VAL A 417 31.45 6.16 -15.64
N GLN A 418 32.25 6.82 -16.49
CA GLN A 418 33.23 6.15 -17.35
C GLN A 418 34.50 5.79 -16.59
N SER A 419 34.96 6.69 -15.72
CA SER A 419 36.19 6.48 -14.98
C SER A 419 36.26 7.34 -13.74
N ILE A 420 36.84 6.77 -12.68
CA ILE A 420 37.25 7.47 -11.47
C ILE A 420 38.76 7.31 -11.32
N GLY A 421 39.49 8.43 -11.33
CA GLY A 421 40.92 8.47 -11.07
C GLY A 421 41.22 8.92 -9.65
N ILE A 422 41.61 7.99 -8.77
CA ILE A 422 42.02 8.31 -7.39
C ILE A 422 43.45 8.88 -7.40
N HIS A 423 43.60 10.16 -7.10
CA HIS A 423 44.89 10.84 -7.11
C HIS A 423 45.69 10.63 -5.83
N SER A 424 45.03 10.76 -4.67
CA SER A 424 45.62 10.63 -3.34
C SER A 424 44.52 10.57 -2.28
N GLY A 425 44.77 9.83 -1.19
CA GLY A 425 43.79 9.61 -0.12
C GLY A 425 44.12 10.28 1.20
N GLY A 426 43.13 10.30 2.10
CA GLY A 426 43.26 10.81 3.48
C GLY A 426 43.35 12.33 3.58
N HIS A 427 42.79 13.08 2.63
CA HIS A 427 42.67 14.53 2.75
C HIS A 427 41.67 14.91 3.84
N ALA A 428 41.87 16.08 4.45
CA ALA A 428 40.82 16.68 5.26
C ALA A 428 39.60 16.98 4.35
N LEU A 429 38.40 16.73 4.87
CA LEU A 429 37.17 17.05 4.16
C LEU A 429 37.04 18.56 3.98
N PRO A 430 36.40 19.03 2.88
CA PRO A 430 36.09 20.44 2.69
C PRO A 430 35.42 21.04 3.93
N GLN A 431 35.77 22.28 4.28
CA GLN A 431 35.22 22.93 5.45
C GLN A 431 33.69 22.99 5.35
N ALA A 432 33.01 22.51 6.39
CA ALA A 432 31.56 22.60 6.45
C ALA A 432 31.13 24.07 6.59
N LEU A 433 30.14 24.47 5.79
CA LEU A 433 29.53 25.79 5.89
C LEU A 433 28.66 25.87 7.14
N PRO A 434 28.58 27.03 7.81
CA PRO A 434 27.60 27.21 8.87
C PRO A 434 26.18 27.14 8.29
N THR A 435 25.25 26.65 9.10
CA THR A 435 23.81 26.71 8.85
C THR A 435 23.38 28.07 8.27
N PRO A 436 22.56 28.11 7.21
CA PRO A 436 22.01 29.37 6.72
C PRO A 436 21.15 30.05 7.79
N SER A 437 21.08 31.37 7.77
CA SER A 437 20.05 32.08 8.53
C SER A 437 18.72 31.86 7.82
N MET A 438 17.71 31.44 8.58
CA MET A 438 16.41 31.10 8.02
C MET A 438 15.48 32.32 8.08
N PRO A 439 14.67 32.54 7.04
CA PRO A 439 13.59 33.51 7.14
C PRO A 439 12.51 32.97 8.10
N HIS A 440 11.61 33.83 8.60
CA HIS A 440 10.56 33.49 9.59
C HIS A 440 9.16 33.95 9.14
N THR A 441 8.88 33.90 7.83
CA THR A 441 7.64 34.44 7.24
C THR A 441 7.12 33.56 6.11
N ALA A 442 5.81 33.53 5.90
CA ALA A 442 5.15 32.76 4.84
C ALA A 442 5.69 33.08 3.43
N GLU A 443 5.94 34.36 3.12
CA GLU A 443 6.45 34.78 1.80
C GLU A 443 7.85 34.23 1.52
N ALA A 444 8.56 33.79 2.56
CA ALA A 444 9.91 33.30 2.42
C ALA A 444 9.98 31.86 1.91
N MET A 445 8.89 31.09 2.03
CA MET A 445 8.78 29.75 1.46
C MET A 445 9.09 29.75 -0.04
N ALA A 446 8.66 30.80 -0.77
CA ALA A 446 8.95 30.98 -2.19
C ALA A 446 10.45 31.10 -2.52
N SER A 447 11.29 31.42 -1.53
CA SER A 447 12.74 31.66 -1.70
C SER A 447 13.63 30.58 -1.08
N LEU A 448 13.05 29.62 -0.35
CA LEU A 448 13.81 28.53 0.27
C LEU A 448 14.49 27.62 -0.76
N PRO A 449 13.84 27.24 -1.88
CA PRO A 449 14.52 26.50 -2.95
C PRO A 449 15.83 27.14 -3.39
N ASP A 450 15.77 28.43 -3.77
CA ASP A 450 16.94 29.20 -4.18
C ASP A 450 18.05 29.27 -3.10
N LEU A 451 17.69 29.20 -1.81
CA LEU A 451 18.63 29.25 -0.70
C LEU A 451 19.42 27.95 -0.58
N TYR A 452 18.72 26.80 -0.65
CA TYR A 452 19.31 25.49 -0.50
C TYR A 452 19.98 24.97 -1.76
N GLU A 453 19.49 25.35 -2.94
CA GLU A 453 20.11 25.06 -4.24
C GLU A 453 21.60 25.44 -4.25
N LYS A 454 21.93 26.62 -3.74
CA LYS A 454 23.30 27.14 -3.67
C LYS A 454 24.22 26.32 -2.75
N ARG A 455 23.67 25.34 -2.03
CA ARG A 455 24.33 24.49 -1.04
C ARG A 455 24.16 22.99 -1.32
N GLU A 456 23.47 22.62 -2.39
CA GLU A 456 23.18 21.22 -2.73
C GLU A 456 24.47 20.37 -2.81
N GLY A 457 24.52 19.24 -2.13
CA GLY A 457 25.69 18.37 -2.05
C GLY A 457 26.88 18.92 -1.25
N MET A 458 26.79 20.14 -0.70
CA MET A 458 27.86 20.74 0.10
C MET A 458 27.72 20.37 1.57
N ARG A 459 28.87 20.21 2.24
CA ARG A 459 28.93 19.97 3.69
C ARG A 459 28.43 21.19 4.47
N GLN A 460 27.50 20.98 5.40
CA GLN A 460 26.98 21.95 6.35
C GLN A 460 27.17 21.47 7.78
N ALA A 461 27.51 22.39 8.68
CA ALA A 461 27.63 22.17 10.10
C ALA A 461 26.50 22.88 10.82
N PHE A 462 25.81 22.12 11.67
CA PHE A 462 24.69 22.59 12.47
C PHE A 462 25.10 22.69 13.94
N PHE A 463 24.54 23.67 14.63
CA PHE A 463 24.67 23.76 16.09
C PHE A 463 23.82 22.65 16.74
N PRO A 464 24.07 22.34 18.03
CA PRO A 464 23.16 21.47 18.76
C PRO A 464 21.72 21.95 18.61
N ALA A 465 20.86 21.05 18.16
CA ALA A 465 19.52 21.37 17.71
C ALA A 465 18.49 20.44 18.35
N THR A 466 17.32 20.98 18.64
CA THR A 466 16.21 20.20 19.18
C THR A 466 15.50 19.46 18.06
N VAL A 467 15.19 18.19 18.28
CA VAL A 467 14.32 17.38 17.43
C VAL A 467 12.89 17.85 17.61
N VAL A 468 12.23 18.22 16.52
CA VAL A 468 10.87 18.79 16.49
C VAL A 468 9.86 17.91 15.73
N ALA A 469 10.34 16.89 15.05
CA ALA A 469 9.55 15.74 14.62
C ALA A 469 10.39 14.47 14.78
N PRO A 470 9.80 13.36 15.26
CA PRO A 470 10.49 12.11 15.54
C PRO A 470 10.91 11.39 14.25
N THR A 471 11.71 10.32 14.41
CA THR A 471 12.04 9.42 13.29
C THR A 471 10.77 8.75 12.76
N ASN A 472 10.47 8.97 11.48
CA ASN A 472 9.36 8.37 10.75
C ASN A 472 9.74 7.02 10.11
N PRO A 473 8.80 6.23 9.57
CA PRO A 473 9.08 4.94 8.92
C PRO A 473 10.17 4.96 7.85
N ASN A 474 10.40 6.10 7.20
CA ASN A 474 11.42 6.29 6.17
C ASN A 474 12.82 6.65 6.72
N GLY A 475 13.03 6.62 8.04
CA GLY A 475 14.33 6.89 8.66
C GLY A 475 14.67 8.38 8.80
N SER A 476 13.73 9.28 8.49
CA SER A 476 13.94 10.72 8.57
C SER A 476 13.24 11.35 9.77
N PHE A 477 13.82 12.43 10.29
CA PHE A 477 13.29 13.24 11.40
C PHE A 477 13.56 14.72 11.11
N ALA A 478 13.08 15.65 11.95
CA ALA A 478 13.33 17.07 11.74
C ALA A 478 13.90 17.78 12.97
N ILE A 479 14.74 18.77 12.72
CA ILE A 479 15.35 19.63 13.75
C ILE A 479 15.08 21.10 13.47
N ILE A 480 15.07 21.91 14.52
CA ILE A 480 15.03 23.37 14.43
C ILE A 480 16.45 23.95 14.35
N ILE A 481 16.73 24.77 13.32
CA ILE A 481 18.10 25.21 13.00
C ILE A 481 18.36 26.71 13.18
N ASP A 482 17.32 27.54 13.38
CA ASP A 482 17.45 28.97 13.71
C ASP A 482 16.45 29.36 14.81
N GLY A 483 16.89 29.35 16.07
CA GLY A 483 16.05 29.49 17.26
C GLY A 483 15.61 30.92 17.64
N ASN A 484 15.72 31.91 16.75
CA ASN A 484 15.40 33.32 17.06
C ASN A 484 13.95 33.76 16.76
N GLY A 485 13.05 32.83 16.44
CA GLY A 485 11.64 33.15 16.38
C GLY A 485 10.84 32.01 15.75
N VAL A 486 10.39 31.07 16.59
CA VAL A 486 9.24 30.25 16.23
C VAL A 486 8.07 31.22 16.14
N SER A 487 7.77 31.63 14.93
CA SER A 487 6.56 32.36 14.58
C SER A 487 5.52 31.25 14.36
N GLY A 488 4.45 31.25 15.17
CA GLY A 488 3.64 30.04 15.41
C GLY A 488 4.15 29.27 16.65
N GLY A 489 3.24 28.70 17.45
CA GLY A 489 3.55 28.26 18.80
C GLY A 489 4.58 27.13 18.88
N TYR A 490 5.59 27.27 19.74
CA TYR A 490 6.39 26.16 20.23
C TYR A 490 5.59 25.43 21.33
N SER A 491 5.35 24.13 21.18
CA SER A 491 4.65 23.36 22.21
C SER A 491 5.50 23.23 23.48
N SER A 492 4.85 22.94 24.62
CA SER A 492 5.57 22.53 25.84
C SER A 492 6.33 21.21 25.68
N THR A 493 6.09 20.49 24.58
CA THR A 493 6.67 19.20 24.22
C THR A 493 7.65 19.32 23.04
N SER A 494 8.17 20.52 22.77
CA SER A 494 9.23 20.79 21.79
C SER A 494 8.90 20.49 20.33
N VAL A 495 7.65 20.78 19.92
CA VAL A 495 7.19 20.67 18.53
C VAL A 495 6.86 22.05 17.96
N THR A 496 7.09 22.23 16.66
CA THR A 496 6.66 23.43 15.93
C THR A 496 5.27 23.22 15.32
N ILE A 497 4.37 24.18 15.55
CA ILE A 497 2.97 24.08 15.15
C ILE A 497 2.68 25.11 14.06
N VAL A 498 2.13 24.66 12.94
CA VAL A 498 1.66 25.52 11.84
C VAL A 498 0.42 26.27 12.29
N GLU A 499 0.54 27.59 12.38
CA GLU A 499 -0.52 28.51 12.79
C GLU A 499 -0.41 29.82 11.98
N PRO A 500 -1.53 30.50 11.70
CA PRO A 500 -1.50 31.83 11.12
C PRO A 500 -0.98 32.85 12.14
N ASP A 501 -0.24 33.84 11.63
CA ASP A 501 0.18 35.00 12.41
C ASP A 501 -0.95 36.03 12.57
N ALA A 502 -0.65 37.16 13.23
CA ALA A 502 -1.63 38.23 13.48
C ALA A 502 -2.12 38.94 12.19
N SER A 503 -1.55 38.64 11.03
CA SER A 503 -1.96 39.12 9.71
C SER A 503 -2.67 38.06 8.86
N ASP A 504 -3.04 36.93 9.46
CA ASP A 504 -3.62 35.75 8.82
C ASP A 504 -2.66 35.06 7.82
N SER A 505 -1.37 35.32 7.95
CA SER A 505 -0.32 34.71 7.13
C SER A 505 0.20 33.43 7.80
N VAL A 506 0.22 32.31 7.08
CA VAL A 506 0.57 30.99 7.64
C VAL A 506 2.09 30.78 7.65
N ASP A 507 2.66 30.54 8.83
CA ASP A 507 4.07 30.19 8.95
C ASP A 507 4.29 28.67 8.81
N TYR A 508 4.89 28.27 7.69
CA TYR A 508 5.21 26.88 7.35
C TYR A 508 6.50 26.36 7.96
N GLN A 509 7.05 27.04 8.97
CA GLN A 509 8.25 26.64 9.73
C GLN A 509 9.50 26.49 8.85
N PRO A 510 9.87 27.53 8.07
CA PRO A 510 11.09 27.55 7.27
C PRO A 510 12.36 27.28 8.09
N GLU A 511 12.36 27.52 9.41
CA GLU A 511 13.46 27.27 10.34
C GLU A 511 13.69 25.80 10.71
N CYS A 512 12.89 24.88 10.17
CA CYS A 512 13.06 23.43 10.32
C CYS A 512 13.81 22.84 9.12
N ILE A 513 14.61 21.81 9.36
CA ILE A 513 15.21 20.99 8.29
C ILE A 513 15.08 19.51 8.62
N VAL A 514 14.87 18.71 7.57
CA VAL A 514 14.82 17.26 7.68
C VAL A 514 16.24 16.71 7.76
N VAL A 515 16.43 15.73 8.63
CA VAL A 515 17.64 14.91 8.73
C VAL A 515 17.25 13.50 8.33
N ASP A 516 18.01 12.90 7.42
CA ASP A 516 17.68 11.64 6.78
C ASP A 516 18.83 10.65 6.94
N ASP A 517 18.53 9.40 7.29
CA ASP A 517 19.51 8.39 7.68
C ASP A 517 20.17 7.67 6.49
N TRP A 518 19.93 8.07 5.25
CA TRP A 518 20.44 7.39 4.05
C TRP A 518 21.97 7.21 4.02
N THR A 519 22.72 8.04 4.75
CA THR A 519 24.19 7.98 4.88
C THR A 519 24.69 7.36 6.19
N LEU A 520 23.77 6.87 7.03
CA LEU A 520 24.05 6.25 8.32
C LEU A 520 23.94 4.73 8.25
N SER A 521 24.85 4.05 8.93
CA SER A 521 24.86 2.58 9.04
C SER A 521 23.78 2.04 9.97
N SER A 522 23.19 2.90 10.80
CA SER A 522 22.08 2.58 11.69
C SER A 522 21.09 3.73 11.75
N ARG A 523 19.81 3.38 11.70
CA ARG A 523 18.71 4.31 11.83
C ARG A 523 18.70 5.00 13.22
N PRO A 524 18.68 6.33 13.28
CA PRO A 524 18.49 7.08 14.51
C PRO A 524 17.07 6.89 15.04
N GLU A 525 16.94 6.52 16.30
CA GLU A 525 15.64 6.49 16.99
C GLU A 525 15.57 7.72 17.90
N VAL A 526 14.94 8.79 17.39
CA VAL A 526 14.78 10.07 18.10
C VAL A 526 13.32 10.49 18.15
N ARG A 527 12.97 11.21 19.22
CA ARG A 527 11.65 11.79 19.44
C ARG A 527 11.69 13.30 19.63
N SER A 528 10.53 13.92 19.56
CA SER A 528 10.40 15.35 19.82
C SER A 528 10.95 15.71 21.21
N GLY A 529 11.80 16.74 21.27
CA GLY A 529 12.49 17.17 22.48
C GLY A 529 13.88 16.56 22.69
N ASP A 530 14.25 15.49 21.98
CA ASP A 530 15.63 15.01 21.95
C ASP A 530 16.56 16.08 21.36
N THR A 531 17.85 15.95 21.61
CA THR A 531 18.86 16.91 21.11
C THR A 531 19.83 16.22 20.18
N VAL A 532 19.92 16.69 18.95
CA VAL A 532 21.08 16.40 18.09
C VAL A 532 22.25 17.22 18.62
N THR A 533 23.28 16.56 19.13
CA THR A 533 24.43 17.22 19.78
C THR A 533 25.53 17.57 18.80
N ASP A 534 25.67 16.77 17.73
CA ASP A 534 26.63 16.99 16.66
C ASP A 534 25.96 16.63 15.33
N LEU A 535 26.04 17.54 14.35
CA LEU A 535 25.57 17.28 12.99
C LEU A 535 26.42 18.03 11.98
N VAL A 536 27.17 17.25 11.20
CA VAL A 536 27.75 17.68 9.93
C VAL A 536 27.27 16.74 8.85
N GLY A 537 26.69 17.27 7.78
CA GLY A 537 26.13 16.46 6.69
C GLY A 537 26.15 17.21 5.37
N VAL A 538 25.77 16.54 4.28
CA VAL A 538 25.58 17.19 2.97
C VAL A 538 24.11 17.57 2.79
N ILE A 539 23.83 18.66 2.09
CA ILE A 539 22.45 18.99 1.69
C ILE A 539 22.06 18.13 0.50
N ASP A 540 20.85 17.60 0.52
CA ASP A 540 20.25 16.87 -0.58
C ASP A 540 18.79 17.31 -0.72
N TYR A 541 18.16 16.93 -1.83
CA TYR A 541 16.75 17.18 -2.05
C TYR A 541 16.07 15.89 -2.50
N ALA A 542 14.94 15.56 -1.89
CA ALA A 542 14.05 14.51 -2.37
C ALA A 542 12.68 14.65 -1.69
N ASN A 543 11.65 14.02 -2.27
CA ASN A 543 10.28 14.00 -1.73
C ASN A 543 9.73 15.40 -1.36
N GLY A 544 10.11 16.42 -2.14
CA GLY A 544 9.52 17.75 -2.03
C GLY A 544 10.18 18.69 -1.02
N VAL A 545 11.25 18.26 -0.35
CA VAL A 545 11.93 19.03 0.70
C VAL A 545 13.45 18.85 0.63
N TYR A 546 14.18 19.90 1.04
CA TYR A 546 15.62 19.79 1.29
C TYR A 546 15.89 19.12 2.64
N ARG A 547 16.91 18.26 2.65
CA ARG A 547 17.31 17.43 3.79
C ARG A 547 18.82 17.50 4.02
N VAL A 548 19.24 17.12 5.22
CA VAL A 548 20.65 16.90 5.57
C VAL A 548 20.89 15.41 5.66
N LEU A 549 21.88 14.93 4.90
CA LEU A 549 22.39 13.57 5.02
C LEU A 549 23.61 13.57 5.95
N PRO A 550 23.51 13.03 7.18
CA PRO A 550 24.57 13.12 8.18
C PRO A 550 25.83 12.34 7.78
N GLN A 551 26.98 12.93 8.05
CA GLN A 551 28.23 12.19 8.01
C GLN A 551 28.33 11.35 9.30
N GLU A 552 28.35 10.02 9.18
CA GLU A 552 28.42 9.05 10.29
C GLU A 552 29.39 9.46 11.42
N SER A 553 30.61 9.88 11.07
CA SER A 553 31.64 10.28 12.04
C SER A 553 31.40 11.62 12.74
N SER A 554 30.33 12.33 12.41
CA SER A 554 29.98 13.67 12.92
C SER A 554 28.47 13.82 13.13
N PHE A 555 27.83 12.71 13.50
CA PHE A 555 26.43 12.66 13.89
C PHE A 555 26.31 12.06 15.29
N ALA A 556 25.64 12.77 16.19
CA ALA A 556 25.33 12.28 17.52
C ALA A 556 24.07 12.96 18.06
N TYR A 557 23.31 12.22 18.86
CA TYR A 557 22.13 12.74 19.54
C TYR A 557 22.05 12.22 20.98
N ALA A 558 21.24 12.88 21.79
CA ALA A 558 20.97 12.57 23.18
C ALA A 558 19.47 12.61 23.45
N SER A 559 18.97 11.56 24.12
CA SER A 559 17.58 11.49 24.52
C SER A 559 17.25 12.52 25.61
N ALA A 560 16.03 13.07 25.55
CA ALA A 560 15.47 13.96 26.55
C ALA A 560 15.05 13.24 27.85
N GLY A 561 15.04 11.90 27.88
CA GLY A 561 14.66 11.11 29.06
C GLY A 561 14.16 9.70 28.71
N ASP A 562 13.45 9.06 29.63
CA ASP A 562 12.82 7.76 29.36
C ASP A 562 11.50 7.93 28.60
N VAL A 563 11.00 6.86 27.96
CA VAL A 563 9.63 6.79 27.46
C VAL A 563 8.67 6.84 28.65
N PRO A 564 7.66 7.73 28.66
CA PRO A 564 6.71 7.80 29.77
C PRO A 564 6.00 6.45 30.00
N VAL A 565 5.71 6.15 31.27
CA VAL A 565 4.92 4.98 31.67
C VAL A 565 3.58 5.47 32.25
N GLY A 566 2.48 5.03 31.65
CA GLY A 566 1.13 5.50 31.96
C GLY A 566 0.69 6.65 31.04
N PRO A 567 -0.41 7.35 31.37
CA PRO A 567 -0.96 8.36 30.47
C PRO A 567 0.04 9.50 30.26
N VAL A 568 0.43 9.70 29.01
CA VAL A 568 1.28 10.79 28.54
C VAL A 568 0.51 12.09 28.50
N SER A 569 -0.78 12.02 28.14
CA SER A 569 -1.60 13.19 27.86
C SER A 569 -2.13 13.84 29.15
N GLU A 570 -2.00 15.17 29.25
CA GLU A 570 -2.60 15.95 30.32
C GLU A 570 -3.98 16.48 29.92
N ARG A 571 -5.00 16.16 30.73
CA ARG A 571 -6.37 16.70 30.57
C ARG A 571 -6.51 18.06 31.24
N HIS A 572 -6.90 19.09 30.49
CA HIS A 572 -7.03 20.45 31.00
C HIS A 572 -8.47 20.90 31.25
N GLY A 573 -8.72 21.58 32.37
CA GLY A 573 -10.02 22.19 32.65
C GLY A 573 -10.90 21.33 33.56
N ILE A 574 -12.22 21.47 33.42
CA ILE A 574 -13.16 20.74 34.26
C ILE A 574 -13.24 19.31 33.74
N LEU A 575 -13.00 18.34 34.63
CA LEU A 575 -13.26 16.94 34.34
C LEU A 575 -14.77 16.76 34.13
N GLY A 576 -15.14 16.42 32.90
CA GLY A 576 -16.50 15.99 32.58
C GLY A 576 -16.82 14.63 33.18
N SER A 577 -18.09 14.31 33.17
CA SER A 577 -18.57 12.98 33.59
C SER A 577 -18.51 11.95 32.45
N LEU A 578 -18.40 12.43 31.21
CA LEU A 578 -18.38 11.65 29.98
C LEU A 578 -17.43 12.31 28.98
N SER A 579 -16.82 11.52 28.09
CA SER A 579 -16.06 12.01 26.94
C SER A 579 -16.53 11.35 25.64
N MET A 580 -16.39 12.07 24.54
CA MET A 580 -16.39 11.52 23.18
C MET A 580 -15.07 11.90 22.53
N ALA A 581 -14.53 11.01 21.70
CA ALA A 581 -13.24 11.23 21.08
C ALA A 581 -13.21 10.80 19.61
N THR A 582 -12.15 11.18 18.91
CA THR A 582 -11.79 10.64 17.59
C THR A 582 -10.33 10.23 17.57
N LEU A 583 -10.02 9.14 16.88
CA LEU A 583 -8.67 8.64 16.65
C LEU A 583 -8.60 7.97 15.29
N ASP A 584 -7.66 8.42 14.46
CA ASP A 584 -7.30 7.76 13.22
C ASP A 584 -6.24 6.70 13.50
N LEU A 585 -6.44 5.47 13.02
CA LEU A 585 -5.49 4.35 13.15
C LEU A 585 -4.69 4.10 11.86
N GLU A 586 -4.96 4.85 10.80
CA GLU A 586 -4.30 4.89 9.49
C GLU A 586 -4.37 3.59 8.67
N THR A 587 -3.87 2.47 9.19
CA THR A 587 -3.78 1.18 8.50
C THR A 587 -4.01 0.01 9.47
N ALA A 588 -5.14 0.02 10.19
CA ALA A 588 -5.50 -1.03 11.12
C ALA A 588 -6.13 -2.23 10.39
N PHE A 589 -5.29 -2.97 9.67
CA PHE A 589 -5.60 -4.24 9.02
C PHE A 589 -5.58 -5.43 10.00
N ASP A 590 -6.28 -6.50 9.65
CA ASP A 590 -6.34 -7.76 10.36
C ASP A 590 -5.36 -8.80 9.80
N THR A 591 -5.60 -10.07 10.08
CA THR A 591 -4.71 -11.19 9.73
C THR A 591 -5.19 -12.00 8.53
N LEU A 592 -6.31 -11.59 7.92
CA LEU A 592 -6.93 -12.21 6.77
C LEU A 592 -6.57 -11.38 5.53
N ASP A 593 -6.40 -12.08 4.41
CA ASP A 593 -6.25 -11.48 3.09
C ASP A 593 -7.66 -11.45 2.46
N ASP A 594 -8.29 -10.28 2.46
CA ASP A 594 -9.64 -10.10 1.93
C ASP A 594 -9.58 -9.57 0.48
N PRO A 595 -10.69 -9.59 -0.30
CA PRO A 595 -10.62 -9.34 -1.75
C PRO A 595 -10.29 -7.89 -2.16
N LYS A 596 -10.09 -6.96 -1.22
CA LYS A 596 -9.55 -5.62 -1.52
C LYS A 596 -8.03 -5.66 -1.43
N ASP A 597 -7.34 -4.76 -2.14
CA ASP A 597 -5.86 -4.69 -2.14
C ASP A 597 -5.38 -4.16 -0.77
N ASP A 598 -5.35 -5.06 0.23
CA ASP A 598 -5.05 -4.76 1.62
C ASP A 598 -3.62 -5.19 2.01
N CYS A 599 -3.18 -4.73 3.18
CA CYS A 599 -1.90 -5.16 3.77
C CYS A 599 -2.17 -6.08 4.96
N VAL A 600 -2.01 -7.38 4.78
CA VAL A 600 -2.20 -8.36 5.86
C VAL A 600 -1.18 -8.21 6.99
N MET A 601 -1.64 -8.01 8.23
CA MET A 601 -0.76 -8.01 9.40
C MET A 601 -0.37 -9.43 9.82
N SER A 602 0.86 -9.60 10.31
CA SER A 602 1.21 -10.85 10.98
C SER A 602 0.41 -10.99 12.29
N PRO A 603 0.07 -12.21 12.74
CA PRO A 603 -0.63 -12.41 14.01
C PRO A 603 0.09 -11.80 15.23
N ALA A 604 1.42 -11.70 15.18
CA ALA A 604 2.22 -11.09 16.24
C ALA A 604 2.10 -9.55 16.24
N ASP A 605 2.10 -8.95 15.07
CA ASP A 605 1.94 -7.50 14.90
C ASP A 605 0.52 -7.08 15.25
N TYR A 606 -0.49 -7.83 14.79
CA TYR A 606 -1.89 -7.60 15.14
C TYR A 606 -2.14 -7.71 16.65
N ALA A 607 -1.55 -8.70 17.33
CA ALA A 607 -1.64 -8.81 18.79
C ALA A 607 -0.99 -7.63 19.52
N THR A 608 0.12 -7.11 18.99
CA THR A 608 0.81 -5.92 19.51
C THR A 608 -0.07 -4.68 19.31
N PHE A 609 -0.57 -4.46 18.10
CA PHE A 609 -1.51 -3.41 17.75
C PHE A 609 -2.71 -3.39 18.70
N LEU A 610 -3.41 -4.52 18.84
CA LEU A 610 -4.57 -4.64 19.75
C LEU A 610 -4.22 -4.30 21.21
N ALA A 611 -3.07 -4.74 21.70
CA ALA A 611 -2.62 -4.44 23.06
C ALA A 611 -2.35 -2.95 23.28
N LYS A 612 -1.78 -2.27 22.28
CA LYS A 612 -1.49 -0.83 22.32
C LYS A 612 -2.77 -0.01 22.26
N VAL A 613 -3.65 -0.27 21.29
CA VAL A 613 -4.92 0.45 21.14
C VAL A 613 -5.81 0.23 22.37
N ARG A 614 -5.87 -0.99 22.93
CA ARG A 614 -6.52 -1.24 24.21
C ARG A 614 -5.99 -0.32 25.31
N THR A 615 -4.66 -0.24 25.46
CA THR A 615 -4.03 0.61 26.48
C THR A 615 -4.33 2.09 26.22
N ALA A 616 -4.31 2.55 24.97
CA ALA A 616 -4.70 3.91 24.59
C ALA A 616 -6.16 4.22 24.97
N VAL A 617 -7.10 3.32 24.68
CA VAL A 617 -8.52 3.48 25.03
C VAL A 617 -8.72 3.56 26.56
N ILE A 618 -8.00 2.74 27.32
CA ILE A 618 -8.14 2.66 28.78
C ILE A 618 -7.42 3.81 29.50
N GLU A 619 -6.17 4.08 29.14
CA GLU A 619 -5.27 4.96 29.92
C GLU A 619 -5.27 6.38 29.38
N GLU A 620 -5.09 6.56 28.06
CA GLU A 620 -5.01 7.89 27.43
C GLU A 620 -6.42 8.49 27.27
N LEU A 621 -7.32 7.76 26.63
CA LEU A 621 -8.70 8.20 26.33
C LEU A 621 -9.66 8.04 27.53
N ASN A 622 -9.22 7.35 28.58
CA ASN A 622 -9.99 7.13 29.82
C ASN A 622 -11.42 6.63 29.55
N GLU A 623 -11.52 5.59 28.74
CA GLU A 623 -12.75 4.85 28.47
C GLU A 623 -13.90 5.78 27.99
N PRO A 624 -13.76 6.40 26.80
CA PRO A 624 -14.72 7.37 26.31
C PRO A 624 -16.09 6.72 26.05
N LEU A 625 -17.16 7.47 26.25
CA LEU A 625 -18.53 7.01 25.98
C LEU A 625 -18.68 6.50 24.54
N LEU A 626 -18.03 7.19 23.61
CA LEU A 626 -17.98 6.88 22.19
C LEU A 626 -16.66 7.40 21.60
N LEU A 627 -16.02 6.57 20.80
CA LEU A 627 -14.84 6.89 19.99
C LEU A 627 -15.20 6.72 18.52
N CYS A 628 -15.00 7.77 17.72
CA CYS A 628 -14.99 7.69 16.26
C CYS A 628 -13.60 7.20 15.84
N VAL A 629 -13.56 6.16 15.02
CA VAL A 629 -12.30 5.57 14.55
C VAL A 629 -12.25 5.66 13.03
N GLN A 630 -11.09 6.01 12.48
CA GLN A 630 -10.79 6.03 11.05
C GLN A 630 -9.64 5.07 10.75
N GLY A 631 -9.47 4.68 9.49
CA GLY A 631 -8.35 3.83 9.06
C GLY A 631 -8.39 2.41 9.64
N ILE A 632 -9.58 1.83 9.83
CA ILE A 632 -9.75 0.40 10.21
C ILE A 632 -10.26 -0.40 9.02
N GLU A 633 -9.79 -1.62 8.84
CA GLU A 633 -10.19 -2.46 7.71
C GLU A 633 -11.67 -2.86 7.79
N ASN A 634 -12.12 -3.33 8.95
CA ASN A 634 -13.49 -3.85 9.06
C ASN A 634 -14.03 -3.79 10.49
N THR A 635 -15.31 -4.14 10.66
CA THR A 635 -15.96 -4.15 11.98
C THR A 635 -15.30 -5.14 12.95
N GLN A 636 -14.69 -6.22 12.46
CA GLN A 636 -14.08 -7.24 13.31
C GLN A 636 -12.83 -6.70 14.02
N VAL A 637 -12.00 -5.89 13.35
CA VAL A 637 -10.87 -5.19 13.98
C VAL A 637 -11.32 -4.37 15.19
N LEU A 638 -12.38 -3.56 15.02
CA LEU A 638 -12.95 -2.78 16.11
C LEU A 638 -13.56 -3.66 17.20
N ALA A 639 -14.18 -4.78 16.84
CA ALA A 639 -14.74 -5.73 17.80
C ALA A 639 -13.64 -6.38 18.65
N ASP A 640 -12.48 -6.67 18.07
CA ASP A 640 -11.34 -7.22 18.80
C ASP A 640 -10.76 -6.21 19.80
N ILE A 641 -10.65 -4.94 19.40
CA ILE A 641 -10.31 -3.84 20.32
C ILE A 641 -11.34 -3.76 21.46
N ALA A 642 -12.64 -3.79 21.14
CA ALA A 642 -13.71 -3.76 22.13
C ALA A 642 -13.58 -4.94 23.12
N ASN A 643 -13.33 -6.14 22.62
CA ASN A 643 -13.16 -7.35 23.42
C ASN A 643 -11.97 -7.25 24.38
N GLN A 644 -10.85 -6.70 23.93
CA GLN A 644 -9.67 -6.44 24.76
C GLN A 644 -9.96 -5.44 25.89
N VAL A 645 -10.65 -4.34 25.59
CA VAL A 645 -11.03 -3.32 26.59
C VAL A 645 -12.01 -3.91 27.60
N ASN A 646 -13.06 -4.59 27.12
CA ASN A 646 -14.07 -5.25 27.95
C ASN A 646 -13.46 -6.29 28.88
N SER A 647 -12.54 -7.11 28.37
CA SER A 647 -11.85 -8.12 29.17
C SER A 647 -10.97 -7.50 30.26
N ALA A 648 -10.33 -6.37 29.97
CA ALA A 648 -9.45 -5.68 30.93
C ALA A 648 -10.23 -4.89 32.01
N ARG A 649 -11.43 -4.38 31.70
CA ARG A 649 -12.12 -3.39 32.53
C ARG A 649 -13.51 -3.78 33.00
N GLY A 650 -14.09 -4.82 32.41
CA GLY A 650 -15.47 -5.23 32.69
C GLY A 650 -16.51 -4.26 32.13
N THR A 651 -16.16 -3.52 31.08
CA THR A 651 -17.03 -2.61 30.33
C THR A 651 -17.90 -3.35 29.30
N GLY A 652 -18.78 -2.61 28.60
CA GLY A 652 -19.65 -3.15 27.56
C GLY A 652 -19.45 -2.51 26.18
N TYR A 653 -18.20 -2.26 25.77
CA TYR A 653 -17.91 -1.72 24.44
C TYR A 653 -18.43 -2.62 23.33
N ALA A 654 -19.03 -1.98 22.33
CA ALA A 654 -19.46 -2.58 21.08
C ALA A 654 -18.84 -1.80 19.91
N ALA A 655 -18.73 -2.47 18.77
CA ALA A 655 -18.16 -1.96 17.54
C ALA A 655 -19.21 -1.86 16.43
N LEU A 656 -19.03 -0.91 15.52
CA LEU A 656 -19.78 -0.79 14.29
C LEU A 656 -18.94 -0.08 13.24
N SER A 657 -18.87 -0.63 12.04
CA SER A 657 -18.46 0.06 10.82
C SER A 657 -19.24 -0.50 9.61
N TYR A 658 -18.96 0.02 8.42
CA TYR A 658 -19.54 -0.47 7.17
C TYR A 658 -18.54 -0.30 6.04
N GLU A 659 -18.57 -1.27 5.13
CA GLU A 659 -17.75 -1.29 3.92
C GLU A 659 -17.89 0.01 3.14
N SER A 660 -16.73 0.61 2.87
CA SER A 660 -16.61 1.86 2.16
C SER A 660 -16.11 1.66 0.72
N SER A 661 -16.11 2.75 -0.04
CA SER A 661 -15.50 2.81 -1.38
C SER A 661 -13.97 2.99 -1.37
N ASP A 662 -13.33 3.01 -0.20
CA ASP A 662 -11.86 3.06 -0.12
C ASP A 662 -11.25 1.82 -0.80
N PRO A 663 -10.37 2.00 -1.80
CA PRO A 663 -9.80 0.89 -2.55
C PRO A 663 -8.91 -0.03 -1.70
N ARG A 664 -8.41 0.45 -0.55
CA ARG A 664 -7.63 -0.32 0.42
C ARG A 664 -8.50 -1.11 1.39
N GLY A 665 -9.82 -0.92 1.36
CA GLY A 665 -10.73 -1.53 2.32
C GLY A 665 -10.89 -0.79 3.64
N LEU A 666 -10.31 0.39 3.81
CA LEU A 666 -10.41 1.12 5.07
C LEU A 666 -11.79 1.78 5.28
N GLU A 667 -12.20 1.89 6.54
CA GLU A 667 -13.53 2.31 6.95
C GLU A 667 -13.48 3.36 8.09
N CYS A 668 -14.58 4.10 8.20
CA CYS A 668 -14.94 4.82 9.42
C CYS A 668 -15.78 3.91 10.33
N GLY A 669 -15.54 3.97 11.64
CA GLY A 669 -16.28 3.18 12.63
C GLY A 669 -16.56 3.88 13.96
N PHE A 670 -17.36 3.21 14.78
CA PHE A 670 -17.67 3.60 16.15
C PHE A 670 -17.29 2.49 17.13
N LEU A 671 -16.54 2.85 18.17
CA LEU A 671 -16.35 2.05 19.37
C LEU A 671 -17.06 2.75 20.53
N TYR A 672 -18.07 2.11 21.15
CA TYR A 672 -18.93 2.77 22.14
C TYR A 672 -19.37 1.86 23.29
N ASP A 673 -19.52 2.41 24.51
CA ASP A 673 -19.96 1.62 25.66
C ASP A 673 -21.48 1.35 25.60
N SER A 674 -21.86 0.18 25.10
CA SER A 674 -23.26 -0.24 24.93
C SER A 674 -24.02 -0.43 26.26
N SER A 675 -23.31 -0.46 27.39
CA SER A 675 -23.94 -0.47 28.71
C SER A 675 -24.47 0.91 29.13
N LEU A 676 -23.95 1.98 28.51
CA LEU A 676 -24.29 3.38 28.80
C LEU A 676 -25.10 4.03 27.67
N VAL A 677 -24.76 3.73 26.41
CA VAL A 677 -25.43 4.27 25.21
C VAL A 677 -26.10 3.19 24.39
N THR A 678 -27.23 3.54 23.78
CA THR A 678 -27.94 2.65 22.84
C THR A 678 -27.81 3.21 21.43
N LEU A 679 -27.23 2.44 20.51
CA LEU A 679 -27.31 2.71 19.07
C LEU A 679 -28.75 2.46 18.59
N MET A 680 -29.37 3.47 18.02
CA MET A 680 -30.75 3.40 17.52
C MET A 680 -30.81 3.06 16.03
N ASN A 681 -29.94 3.68 15.24
CA ASN A 681 -29.79 3.45 13.81
C ASN A 681 -28.44 4.01 13.36
N SER A 682 -27.91 3.49 12.26
CA SER A 682 -26.67 3.91 11.63
C SER A 682 -26.76 3.76 10.11
N LYS A 683 -25.98 4.54 9.37
CA LYS A 683 -25.78 4.38 7.93
C LYS A 683 -24.51 5.08 7.47
N LEU A 684 -23.91 4.59 6.39
CA LEU A 684 -23.08 5.44 5.54
C LEU A 684 -23.96 6.49 4.86
N LEU A 685 -23.40 7.68 4.63
CA LEU A 685 -24.03 8.62 3.72
C LEU A 685 -23.97 8.05 2.29
N ASP A 686 -25.00 8.34 1.51
CA ASP A 686 -25.21 7.76 0.18
C ASP A 686 -25.81 8.77 -0.79
N GLY A 687 -25.69 8.50 -2.09
CA GLY A 687 -26.28 9.29 -3.17
C GLY A 687 -25.25 9.94 -4.08
N PRO A 688 -25.69 10.66 -5.14
CA PRO A 688 -24.80 11.11 -6.21
C PRO A 688 -23.69 12.06 -5.75
N ALA A 689 -23.98 12.95 -4.79
CA ALA A 689 -22.98 13.86 -4.24
C ALA A 689 -21.91 13.11 -3.45
N VAL A 690 -22.31 12.11 -2.64
CA VAL A 690 -21.40 11.25 -1.89
C VAL A 690 -20.55 10.41 -2.85
N ASP A 691 -21.16 9.77 -3.84
CA ASP A 691 -20.45 8.95 -4.83
C ASP A 691 -19.41 9.76 -5.61
N SER A 692 -19.70 11.03 -5.91
CA SER A 692 -18.75 11.93 -6.57
C SER A 692 -17.61 12.46 -5.69
N ALA A 693 -17.73 12.38 -4.37
CA ALA A 693 -16.77 12.96 -3.41
C ALA A 693 -15.98 11.89 -2.64
N PHE A 694 -16.57 10.71 -2.43
CA PHE A 694 -16.01 9.58 -1.69
C PHE A 694 -16.11 8.27 -2.45
N GLY A 695 -17.18 8.09 -3.23
CA GLY A 695 -17.45 6.82 -3.89
C GLY A 695 -16.59 6.55 -5.13
N SER A 696 -16.96 5.50 -5.85
CA SER A 696 -16.29 5.03 -7.07
C SER A 696 -16.17 6.07 -8.19
N ALA A 697 -17.02 7.12 -8.17
CA ALA A 697 -16.97 8.21 -9.14
C ALA A 697 -16.06 9.39 -8.71
N SER A 698 -15.45 9.31 -7.53
CA SER A 698 -14.47 10.28 -7.03
C SER A 698 -13.14 10.16 -7.76
N ASP A 699 -12.42 11.27 -7.91
CA ASP A 699 -11.05 11.29 -8.43
C ASP A 699 -10.07 10.52 -7.51
N LYS A 700 -10.42 10.42 -6.21
CA LYS A 700 -9.75 9.57 -5.22
C LYS A 700 -10.83 8.98 -4.30
N PRO A 701 -11.33 7.76 -4.59
CA PRO A 701 -12.30 7.08 -3.73
C PRO A 701 -11.75 6.83 -2.32
N GLY A 702 -12.63 6.81 -1.31
CA GLY A 702 -12.27 6.71 0.10
C GLY A 702 -13.47 6.42 1.00
N SER A 703 -13.27 6.54 2.32
CA SER A 703 -14.28 6.24 3.34
C SER A 703 -15.48 7.20 3.30
N GLU A 704 -16.67 6.73 2.93
CA GLU A 704 -17.90 7.53 3.08
C GLU A 704 -18.18 7.87 4.56
N PRO A 705 -18.74 9.07 4.86
CA PRO A 705 -19.08 9.44 6.23
C PRO A 705 -20.07 8.47 6.90
N LEU A 706 -19.74 8.02 8.11
CA LEU A 706 -20.60 7.14 8.92
C LEU A 706 -21.45 7.95 9.90
N ALA A 707 -22.77 7.90 9.75
CA ALA A 707 -23.71 8.55 10.64
C ALA A 707 -24.35 7.56 11.62
N GLY A 708 -24.23 7.79 12.92
CA GLY A 708 -24.82 6.98 13.99
C GLY A 708 -25.74 7.80 14.90
N ARG A 709 -26.99 7.36 15.06
CA ARG A 709 -27.94 7.95 16.00
C ARG A 709 -27.97 7.13 17.29
N PHE A 710 -27.58 7.75 18.39
CA PHE A 710 -27.47 7.12 19.70
C PHE A 710 -28.47 7.71 20.69
N LYS A 711 -28.57 7.05 21.85
CA LYS A 711 -29.39 7.49 22.97
C LYS A 711 -28.64 7.28 24.29
N TYR A 712 -28.51 8.35 25.07
CA TYR A 712 -27.96 8.33 26.43
C TYR A 712 -29.01 8.81 27.43
N GLN A 713 -29.30 8.03 28.47
CA GLN A 713 -30.29 8.36 29.52
C GLN A 713 -31.64 8.88 28.99
N GLY A 714 -32.13 8.36 27.85
CA GLY A 714 -33.38 8.81 27.26
C GLY A 714 -33.25 9.86 26.16
N GLN A 715 -32.11 10.55 26.07
CA GLN A 715 -31.89 11.67 25.15
C GLN A 715 -31.16 11.21 23.86
N PRO A 716 -31.72 11.47 22.68
CA PRO A 716 -31.07 11.11 21.42
C PRO A 716 -29.97 12.12 21.05
N PHE A 717 -28.90 11.63 20.43
CA PHE A 717 -27.87 12.44 19.79
C PHE A 717 -27.39 11.78 18.49
N LEU A 718 -26.80 12.56 17.60
CA LEU A 718 -26.24 12.10 16.33
C LEU A 718 -24.72 12.31 16.36
N VAL A 719 -23.98 11.31 15.89
CA VAL A 719 -22.54 11.39 15.64
C VAL A 719 -22.29 11.09 14.17
N VAL A 720 -21.42 11.86 13.53
CA VAL A 720 -20.95 11.62 12.15
C VAL A 720 -19.43 11.46 12.22
N SER A 721 -18.94 10.27 11.85
CA SER A 721 -17.51 9.99 11.68
C SER A 721 -17.11 10.34 10.24
N VAL A 722 -15.98 11.02 10.06
CA VAL A 722 -15.47 11.42 8.74
C VAL A 722 -13.99 11.06 8.58
N GLU A 723 -13.60 10.76 7.36
CA GLU A 723 -12.21 10.64 6.92
C GLU A 723 -12.14 11.24 5.52
N PHE A 724 -11.45 12.37 5.40
CA PHE A 724 -11.30 13.07 4.13
C PHE A 724 -10.04 12.61 3.40
N VAL A 725 -9.90 13.03 2.14
CA VAL A 725 -8.70 12.71 1.39
C VAL A 725 -7.47 13.45 1.94
N ASP A 726 -6.37 12.72 2.12
CA ASP A 726 -5.07 13.29 2.51
C ASP A 726 -4.47 14.23 1.41
N GLU A 727 -3.33 14.84 1.73
CA GLU A 727 -2.60 15.77 0.86
C GLU A 727 -1.69 15.08 -0.17
N SER A 728 -1.77 13.76 -0.39
CA SER A 728 -0.78 13.03 -1.20
C SER A 728 -0.77 13.38 -2.69
N THR A 729 -1.80 14.10 -3.17
CA THR A 729 -1.85 14.61 -4.55
C THR A 729 -1.43 16.08 -4.66
N ASP A 730 -1.11 16.72 -3.53
CA ASP A 730 -0.68 18.12 -3.51
C ASP A 730 0.77 18.27 -3.96
N GLY A 731 1.07 19.47 -4.48
CA GLY A 731 2.42 19.83 -4.88
C GLY A 731 3.37 19.94 -3.67
N PRO A 732 4.67 19.74 -3.89
CA PRO A 732 5.65 19.76 -2.80
C PRO A 732 5.82 21.15 -2.18
N LEU A 733 6.03 21.18 -0.87
CA LEU A 733 6.22 22.40 -0.08
C LEU A 733 7.39 23.26 -0.60
N MET A 734 8.52 22.63 -0.93
CA MET A 734 9.71 23.28 -1.51
C MET A 734 9.86 22.91 -2.98
N GLY A 735 8.75 22.99 -3.74
CA GLY A 735 8.71 22.70 -5.17
C GLY A 735 9.11 23.85 -6.09
N ALA A 736 8.94 23.60 -7.40
CA ALA A 736 9.17 24.61 -8.44
C ALA A 736 8.13 25.76 -8.45
N GLN A 737 7.01 25.61 -7.74
CA GLN A 737 5.91 26.56 -7.73
C GLN A 737 5.49 26.92 -6.29
N TRP A 738 5.28 28.21 -6.02
CA TRP A 738 4.69 28.72 -4.78
C TRP A 738 3.58 29.76 -5.05
N PRO A 739 2.43 29.69 -4.35
CA PRO A 739 1.96 28.58 -3.52
C PRO A 739 1.88 27.28 -4.33
N PHE A 740 2.12 26.15 -3.67
CA PHE A 740 2.07 24.85 -4.34
C PHE A 740 0.63 24.49 -4.72
N PRO A 741 0.39 23.79 -5.83
CA PRO A 741 -0.95 23.33 -6.20
C PRO A 741 -1.56 22.42 -5.13
N ARG A 742 -2.84 22.63 -4.81
CA ARG A 742 -3.60 21.84 -3.83
C ARG A 742 -4.85 21.18 -4.43
N PRO A 743 -4.71 20.22 -5.35
CA PRO A 743 -5.86 19.48 -5.90
C PRO A 743 -6.65 18.71 -4.83
N SER A 744 -5.99 18.20 -3.78
CA SER A 744 -6.69 17.47 -2.72
C SER A 744 -7.66 18.37 -1.94
N GLU A 745 -7.31 19.64 -1.70
CA GLU A 745 -8.18 20.61 -1.01
C GLU A 745 -9.53 20.79 -1.72
N LYS A 746 -9.53 20.84 -3.05
CA LYS A 746 -10.78 20.95 -3.83
C LYS A 746 -11.67 19.73 -3.67
N LEU A 747 -11.08 18.54 -3.54
CA LEU A 747 -11.82 17.33 -3.26
C LEU A 747 -12.31 17.32 -1.81
N ARG A 748 -11.47 17.72 -0.83
CA ARG A 748 -11.87 17.90 0.56
C ARG A 748 -13.01 18.91 0.72
N ALA A 749 -13.03 19.99 -0.05
CA ALA A 749 -14.13 20.96 -0.03
C ALA A 749 -15.45 20.33 -0.52
N LYS A 750 -15.42 19.49 -1.57
CA LYS A 750 -16.60 18.70 -2.00
C LYS A 750 -17.05 17.73 -0.91
N GLN A 751 -16.10 17.04 -0.26
CA GLN A 751 -16.36 16.12 0.85
C GLN A 751 -16.99 16.86 2.05
N ALA A 752 -16.50 18.07 2.37
CA ALA A 752 -17.06 18.93 3.40
C ALA A 752 -18.49 19.38 3.08
N HIS A 753 -18.78 19.73 1.83
CA HIS A 753 -20.14 20.08 1.40
C HIS A 753 -21.12 18.92 1.54
N VAL A 754 -20.70 17.68 1.25
CA VAL A 754 -21.54 16.48 1.48
C VAL A 754 -21.96 16.39 2.95
N VAL A 755 -21.03 16.61 3.87
CA VAL A 755 -21.32 16.59 5.32
C VAL A 755 -22.20 17.77 5.71
N ARG A 756 -21.91 18.97 5.20
CA ARG A 756 -22.69 20.19 5.48
C ARG A 756 -24.14 20.08 5.02
N ASP A 757 -24.38 19.60 3.80
CA ASP A 757 -25.72 19.39 3.25
C ASP A 757 -26.52 18.39 4.10
N PHE A 758 -25.88 17.30 4.53
CA PHE A 758 -26.49 16.33 5.44
C PHE A 758 -26.86 16.97 6.80
N LEU A 759 -26.00 17.83 7.35
CA LEU A 759 -26.30 18.55 8.58
C LEU A 759 -27.47 19.51 8.40
N ASP A 760 -27.55 20.23 7.28
CA ASP A 760 -28.64 21.18 7.02
C ASP A 760 -30.00 20.48 6.90
N ASP A 761 -30.05 19.36 6.19
CA ASP A 761 -31.23 18.49 6.14
C ASP A 761 -31.64 18.00 7.54
N MET A 762 -30.65 17.71 8.39
CA MET A 762 -30.90 17.29 9.76
C MET A 762 -31.39 18.44 10.65
N PHE A 763 -30.87 19.66 10.49
CA PHE A 763 -31.31 20.81 11.27
C PHE A 763 -32.60 21.43 10.77
N ALA A 764 -33.04 21.11 9.54
CA ALA A 764 -34.29 21.58 8.98
C ALA A 764 -35.49 21.32 9.91
N GLY A 765 -36.03 22.41 10.47
CA GLY A 765 -37.16 22.37 11.41
C GLY A 765 -36.84 21.83 12.81
N THR A 766 -35.58 21.55 13.15
CA THR A 766 -35.13 21.12 14.49
C THR A 766 -33.67 21.57 14.75
N PRO A 767 -33.40 22.89 14.82
CA PRO A 767 -32.04 23.42 14.97
C PRO A 767 -31.37 23.05 16.32
N GLU A 768 -32.15 22.60 17.30
CA GLU A 768 -31.67 22.24 18.64
C GLU A 768 -31.15 20.79 18.77
N ARG A 769 -31.02 20.04 17.67
CA ARG A 769 -30.48 18.66 17.71
C ARG A 769 -29.07 18.64 18.31
N PHE A 770 -28.80 17.64 19.14
CA PHE A 770 -27.45 17.35 19.62
C PHE A 770 -26.74 16.54 18.54
N VAL A 771 -25.82 17.20 17.84
CA VAL A 771 -25.00 16.63 16.76
C VAL A 771 -23.52 16.84 17.08
N VAL A 772 -22.73 15.81 16.80
CA VAL A 772 -21.27 15.79 16.82
C VAL A 772 -20.80 15.34 15.44
N VAL A 773 -19.85 16.06 14.85
CA VAL A 773 -19.07 15.60 13.69
C VAL A 773 -17.63 15.46 14.16
N ALA A 774 -17.02 14.30 13.95
CA ALA A 774 -15.69 14.01 14.45
C ALA A 774 -14.94 13.13 13.47
N GLY A 775 -13.63 13.30 13.36
CA GLY A 775 -12.85 12.49 12.42
C GLY A 775 -11.55 13.13 11.98
N GLN A 776 -10.99 12.55 10.94
CA GLN A 776 -9.80 13.02 10.23
C GLN A 776 -10.24 13.87 9.03
N PHE A 777 -9.95 15.17 9.06
CA PHE A 777 -10.34 16.11 8.01
C PHE A 777 -9.18 16.39 7.06
N HIS A 778 -7.93 16.06 7.45
CA HIS A 778 -6.71 16.41 6.73
C HIS A 778 -6.62 17.89 6.35
N ASP A 779 -7.12 18.76 7.22
CA ASP A 779 -7.24 20.18 6.94
C ASP A 779 -7.13 20.98 8.24
N TYR A 780 -6.57 22.18 8.19
CA TYR A 780 -6.41 23.00 9.39
C TYR A 780 -7.72 23.69 9.79
N HIS A 781 -7.73 24.21 11.02
CA HIS A 781 -8.85 25.03 11.54
C HIS A 781 -8.90 26.46 10.97
N PHE A 782 -8.05 26.76 9.98
CA PHE A 782 -7.91 28.01 9.24
C PHE A 782 -7.58 27.67 7.77
N GLY A 783 -7.81 28.63 6.87
CA GLY A 783 -7.46 28.47 5.46
C GLY A 783 -5.99 28.76 5.17
N GLU A 784 -5.42 27.99 4.25
CA GLU A 784 -4.02 28.04 3.88
C GLU A 784 -3.72 28.85 2.61
N SER A 785 -2.43 29.11 2.38
CA SER A 785 -1.99 29.72 1.12
C SER A 785 -2.23 28.79 -0.06
N GLY A 786 -3.02 29.27 -1.03
CA GLY A 786 -3.34 28.54 -2.26
C GLY A 786 -4.70 27.84 -2.26
N GLU A 787 -5.42 27.87 -1.14
CA GLU A 787 -6.78 27.31 -1.01
C GLU A 787 -7.85 28.25 -1.58
N GLU A 788 -9.06 27.71 -1.75
CA GLU A 788 -10.23 28.51 -2.08
C GLU A 788 -10.69 29.36 -0.87
N SER A 789 -11.71 30.20 -1.04
CA SER A 789 -12.09 31.17 0.00
C SER A 789 -12.65 30.55 1.29
N ASP A 790 -13.19 29.33 1.21
CA ASP A 790 -13.73 28.58 2.35
C ASP A 790 -13.04 27.22 2.44
N HIS A 791 -12.17 27.06 3.43
CA HIS A 791 -11.48 25.79 3.67
C HIS A 791 -12.44 24.71 4.19
N PRO A 792 -12.15 23.40 3.99
CA PRO A 792 -13.02 22.28 4.34
C PRO A 792 -13.64 22.32 5.74
N VAL A 793 -12.88 22.70 6.77
CA VAL A 793 -13.42 22.77 8.14
C VAL A 793 -14.43 23.92 8.29
N ALA A 794 -14.17 25.09 7.69
CA ALA A 794 -15.10 26.23 7.71
C ALA A 794 -16.43 25.91 7.00
N ILE A 795 -16.40 25.13 5.92
CA ILE A 795 -17.62 24.67 5.23
C ILE A 795 -18.54 23.92 6.20
N ILE A 796 -17.99 23.09 7.09
CA ILE A 796 -18.80 22.31 8.05
C ILE A 796 -19.20 23.18 9.25
N GLU A 797 -18.37 24.13 9.68
CA GLU A 797 -18.74 25.14 10.68
C GLU A 797 -20.01 25.91 10.27
N GLY A 798 -20.13 26.24 8.99
CA GLY A 798 -21.30 26.88 8.38
C GLY A 798 -21.40 28.38 8.67
N ASP A 799 -22.25 29.07 7.89
CA ASP A 799 -22.43 30.52 7.94
C ASP A 799 -23.79 30.93 8.51
N ALA A 800 -23.77 31.56 9.69
CA ALA A 800 -24.96 32.16 10.29
C ALA A 800 -25.61 33.24 9.39
N GLY A 801 -24.83 33.93 8.56
CA GLY A 801 -25.29 34.91 7.56
C GLY A 801 -26.13 34.27 6.45
N ALA A 802 -25.82 33.03 6.08
CA ALA A 802 -26.59 32.20 5.16
C ALA A 802 -27.82 31.54 5.82
N GLY A 803 -27.95 31.63 7.15
CA GLY A 803 -29.05 31.04 7.91
C GLY A 803 -28.80 29.59 8.34
N GLU A 804 -27.56 29.12 8.24
CA GLU A 804 -27.14 27.78 8.64
C GLU A 804 -27.01 27.67 10.16
N VAL A 805 -27.11 26.44 10.68
CA VAL A 805 -26.77 26.17 12.08
C VAL A 805 -25.26 26.06 12.18
N VAL A 806 -24.67 27.03 12.90
CA VAL A 806 -23.23 27.08 13.15
C VAL A 806 -22.81 25.94 14.07
N MET A 807 -21.85 25.14 13.61
CA MET A 807 -21.19 24.10 14.38
C MET A 807 -19.92 24.67 15.03
N GLU A 808 -19.74 24.47 16.33
CA GLU A 808 -18.56 24.92 17.06
C GLU A 808 -17.41 23.93 16.89
N ASN A 809 -16.31 24.37 16.27
CA ASN A 809 -15.09 23.58 16.17
C ASN A 809 -14.29 23.62 17.48
N MET A 810 -14.21 22.48 18.14
CA MET A 810 -13.58 22.36 19.45
C MET A 810 -12.06 22.56 19.40
N SER A 811 -11.41 22.38 18.24
CA SER A 811 -9.97 22.65 18.09
C SER A 811 -9.60 24.12 18.33
N LYS A 812 -10.54 25.06 18.09
CA LYS A 812 -10.35 26.49 18.37
C LYS A 812 -10.30 26.80 19.87
N HIS A 813 -10.78 25.88 20.71
CA HIS A 813 -10.75 25.99 22.18
C HIS A 813 -9.50 25.36 22.81
N LEU A 814 -8.68 24.67 22.02
CA LEU A 814 -7.39 24.17 22.46
C LEU A 814 -6.41 25.33 22.64
N ARG A 815 -5.42 25.12 23.52
CA ARG A 815 -4.27 26.03 23.58
C ARG A 815 -3.50 25.92 22.28
N ALA A 816 -3.02 27.04 21.75
CA ALA A 816 -2.20 27.06 20.53
C ALA A 816 -1.01 26.07 20.62
N SER A 817 -0.38 25.96 21.79
CA SER A 817 0.73 25.03 22.07
C SER A 817 0.37 23.53 22.06
N SER A 818 -0.90 23.18 21.88
CA SER A 818 -1.42 21.81 21.90
C SER A 818 -2.32 21.53 20.69
N ARG A 819 -2.32 22.42 19.68
CA ARG A 819 -3.24 22.35 18.55
C ARG A 819 -2.64 21.56 17.39
N PHE A 820 -2.32 20.30 17.65
CA PHE A 820 -1.88 19.37 16.60
C PHE A 820 -2.38 17.95 16.85
N THR A 821 -2.54 17.20 15.77
CA THR A 821 -2.89 15.77 15.80
C THR A 821 -1.97 14.92 14.92
N GLY A 822 -1.33 15.54 13.93
CA GLY A 822 -0.31 14.90 13.10
C GLY A 822 0.89 15.82 12.88
N MET A 823 1.95 15.27 12.31
CA MET A 823 3.12 16.04 11.91
C MET A 823 3.82 15.48 10.68
N SER A 824 4.39 16.38 9.87
CA SER A 824 5.06 16.05 8.62
C SER A 824 6.24 17.00 8.40
N HIS A 825 7.43 16.45 8.15
CA HIS A 825 8.65 17.22 7.86
C HIS A 825 8.97 18.32 8.89
N GLY A 826 8.76 18.03 10.19
CA GLY A 826 9.00 19.01 11.27
C GLY A 826 7.84 19.95 11.57
N ARG A 827 6.73 19.85 10.83
CA ARG A 827 5.56 20.72 10.93
C ARG A 827 4.41 19.92 11.54
N ALA A 828 3.98 20.30 12.74
CA ALA A 828 2.79 19.73 13.34
C ALA A 828 1.57 20.61 13.08
N GLY A 829 0.40 20.01 13.03
CA GLY A 829 -0.83 20.79 13.02
C GLY A 829 -2.07 19.95 13.20
N MET A 830 -3.19 20.64 13.32
CA MET A 830 -4.49 20.04 13.61
C MET A 830 -5.12 19.52 12.32
N THR A 831 -5.32 18.21 12.25
CA THR A 831 -5.94 17.55 11.09
C THR A 831 -7.20 16.79 11.48
N SER A 832 -7.31 16.37 12.75
CA SER A 832 -8.51 15.73 13.29
C SER A 832 -9.32 16.73 14.10
N HIS A 833 -10.64 16.78 13.89
CA HIS A 833 -11.50 17.77 14.55
C HIS A 833 -12.72 17.12 15.20
N ILE A 834 -13.29 17.84 16.17
CA ILE A 834 -14.62 17.59 16.71
C ILE A 834 -15.43 18.88 16.62
N LEU A 835 -16.53 18.85 15.87
CA LEU A 835 -17.45 19.96 15.68
C LEU A 835 -18.79 19.66 16.38
N LEU A 836 -19.29 20.62 17.14
CA LEU A 836 -20.47 20.46 17.99
C LEU A 836 -21.59 21.41 17.57
N SER A 837 -22.80 20.88 17.40
CA SER A 837 -24.02 21.71 17.34
C SER A 837 -24.13 22.63 18.58
N PRO A 838 -24.88 23.75 18.52
CA PRO A 838 -25.03 24.65 19.66
C PRO A 838 -25.55 23.95 20.93
N SER A 839 -26.46 22.98 20.77
CA SER A 839 -26.98 22.16 21.87
C SER A 839 -25.93 21.24 22.51
N ALA A 840 -25.00 20.72 21.70
CA ALA A 840 -23.90 19.90 22.18
C ALA A 840 -22.83 20.77 22.85
N HIS A 841 -22.40 21.84 22.20
CA HIS A 841 -21.41 22.78 22.74
C HIS A 841 -21.84 23.38 24.09
N TYR A 842 -23.12 23.71 24.28
CA TYR A 842 -23.64 24.20 25.57
C TYR A 842 -23.38 23.25 26.76
N ARG A 843 -23.18 21.95 26.48
CA ARG A 843 -22.90 20.93 27.50
C ARG A 843 -21.42 20.58 27.60
N ALA A 844 -20.60 21.01 26.65
CA ALA A 844 -19.17 20.71 26.69
C ALA A 844 -18.50 21.48 27.84
N VAL A 845 -17.65 20.79 28.59
CA VAL A 845 -16.90 21.34 29.74
C VAL A 845 -15.39 21.40 29.50
N GLY A 846 -14.91 20.80 28.41
CA GLY A 846 -13.52 20.90 27.97
C GLY A 846 -13.22 20.04 26.74
N THR A 847 -12.04 20.25 26.17
CA THR A 847 -11.50 19.53 25.04
C THR A 847 -9.98 19.50 25.16
N ASP A 848 -9.35 18.42 24.70
CA ASP A 848 -7.89 18.26 24.66
C ASP A 848 -7.51 17.46 23.41
N ALA A 849 -6.35 17.77 22.84
CA ALA A 849 -5.63 16.84 21.96
C ALA A 849 -4.67 16.02 22.83
N LEU A 850 -4.69 14.70 22.64
CA LEU A 850 -4.02 13.73 23.49
C LEU A 850 -2.72 13.27 22.83
N HIS A 851 -1.61 13.92 23.19
CA HIS A 851 -0.31 13.78 22.52
C HIS A 851 0.51 12.57 22.99
N PHE A 852 0.02 11.37 22.69
CA PHE A 852 0.73 10.12 22.98
C PHE A 852 1.29 9.42 21.74
N ASN A 853 1.00 9.90 20.54
CA ASN A 853 1.39 9.25 19.28
C ASN A 853 2.38 10.10 18.49
N SER A 854 1.93 11.22 17.95
CA SER A 854 2.60 11.93 16.84
C SER A 854 4.03 12.37 17.14
N GLN A 855 4.36 12.58 18.42
CA GLN A 855 5.63 13.13 18.89
C GLN A 855 6.75 12.10 19.10
N PHE A 856 6.42 10.81 19.04
CA PHE A 856 7.29 9.71 19.42
C PHE A 856 7.85 8.95 18.21
N GLU A 857 8.92 8.20 18.38
CA GLU A 857 9.62 7.48 17.32
C GLU A 857 8.87 6.22 16.86
N GLU A 858 8.98 5.90 15.57
CA GLU A 858 8.27 4.76 14.95
C GLU A 858 8.60 3.42 15.59
N SER A 859 9.82 3.21 16.10
CA SER A 859 10.19 1.93 16.72
C SER A 859 9.30 1.52 17.90
N LEU A 860 8.63 2.48 18.56
CA LEU A 860 7.67 2.23 19.62
C LEU A 860 6.36 1.61 19.14
N ALA A 861 6.04 1.63 17.84
CA ALA A 861 4.87 0.96 17.26
C ALA A 861 4.89 -0.55 17.57
N SER A 862 6.09 -1.15 17.66
CA SER A 862 6.30 -2.56 18.00
C SER A 862 6.33 -2.85 19.52
N ASP A 863 6.25 -1.83 20.38
CA ASP A 863 6.28 -2.00 21.84
C ASP A 863 4.86 -2.15 22.42
N SER A 864 4.46 -3.38 22.70
CA SER A 864 3.17 -3.73 23.31
C SER A 864 2.97 -3.25 24.77
N THR A 865 4.02 -2.71 25.42
CA THR A 865 3.97 -2.31 26.83
C THR A 865 3.53 -0.85 27.06
N THR A 866 3.33 -0.09 25.98
CA THR A 866 2.93 1.32 26.01
C THR A 866 1.80 1.63 25.03
N ALA A 867 0.95 2.61 25.37
CA ALA A 867 -0.04 3.18 24.45
C ALA A 867 0.59 4.08 23.38
N VAL A 868 1.80 4.57 23.64
CA VAL A 868 2.52 5.49 22.76
C VAL A 868 2.74 4.87 21.39
N ARG A 869 2.53 5.64 20.32
CA ARG A 869 2.62 5.14 18.93
C ARG A 869 1.72 3.93 18.68
N SER A 870 0.49 3.99 19.18
CA SER A 870 -0.58 3.10 18.71
C SER A 870 -1.15 3.55 17.36
N SER A 871 -0.82 4.77 16.93
CA SER A 871 -1.09 5.35 15.62
C SER A 871 -0.01 6.39 15.28
N SER A 872 0.03 6.84 14.02
CA SER A 872 0.76 8.03 13.61
C SER A 872 0.12 9.34 14.10
N HIS A 873 -1.18 9.30 14.43
CA HIS A 873 -2.02 10.45 14.80
C HIS A 873 -2.42 10.46 16.28
N ASP A 874 -2.49 11.64 16.87
CA ASP A 874 -3.02 11.87 18.21
C ASP A 874 -4.55 11.97 18.20
N ALA A 875 -5.16 11.50 19.29
CA ALA A 875 -6.62 11.60 19.46
C ALA A 875 -7.06 13.00 19.89
N VAL A 876 -8.30 13.37 19.58
CA VAL A 876 -8.96 14.57 20.12
C VAL A 876 -10.15 14.14 20.96
N GLU A 877 -10.32 14.71 22.14
CA GLU A 877 -11.47 14.47 23.01
C GLU A 877 -12.29 15.74 23.30
N VAL A 878 -13.58 15.55 23.54
CA VAL A 878 -14.49 16.53 24.14
C VAL A 878 -15.16 15.89 25.36
N ARG A 879 -15.28 16.66 26.44
CA ARG A 879 -15.89 16.23 27.70
C ARG A 879 -17.20 16.96 27.99
N PHE A 880 -18.15 16.26 28.61
CA PHE A 880 -19.50 16.74 28.95
C PHE A 880 -19.87 16.60 30.43
#